data_AF-A0A063Y8E9-F1
#
_entry.id   AF-A0A063Y8E9-F1
#
_cell.length_a   1.000
_cell.length_b   1.000
_cell.length_c   1.000
_cell.angle_alpha   90.00
_cell.angle_beta   90.00
_cell.angle_gamma   90.00
#
_symmetry.space_group_name_H-M   'P 1'
#
loop_
_entity.id
_entity.type
_entity.pdbx_description
1 polymer ?
#
loop_
_entity_poly.entity_id
_entity_poly.type
_entity_poly.pdbx_seq_one_letter_code
_entity_poly.pdbx_strand_id
1 'polypeptide(L)'
;MNNQLQRSDALKVMDICRQDVVTCQQHETVASAIRLMADYNIGSVIVCNDQHPVGILTRRDAMRVVPGPQGEPLQVKQAMSAPLITITPDASIDELGIELMSGRIRHAVVVDQQGRLIGVVSESDIVNSHGLEHDLFMRSVYDVCSHNPLRFPEDCSLRLAVERIRAAGHTAAMIEGLNGELKIITETDIIRLLASVPESLDKPLYDFSFKKLISVPGTISLFNARRHFRKHGFRHLGVLNDAQEVIGLASYSDILRNVELDYIFRLRELLNDRSYRLNETRNHLRIIEKVIDSSMEGIVICNAEGNIQSVNPAFTQITGYQDWEVIGSNPNILSSGRHDKAFYDKMWDQLRRKGRWQGEIWNRNKSGRVYPEWLSITAIESEQGEVIQYAAIFHDLTEIKRSEARINKMSYFDEVTHLANRRLFIDRLHNALAYAADHDDIVALVNLDLDWFKTINDRFGQTEGDLVLREIARRLEEALGDADTAARPGGDEFSIIMTGLGSTDQLPAFLDRLTKVISAPVLVKDTEVRLTASIGIALFPVDAHEAEGLLRCADAAMHEAKKLGRNSYHFFSSELDQQTRSRFQLTSLLQGALEKQEFQLFYQPKVCLKTGQVTGVEALLRWFSSELGEVSPSDFIPLAEDMGLIDTIGDWVMEAAIQQAVAWKQAGLSINVGVNVSARQFQRGNVAGRVIGLLNRYALEPQYFSIELTETSFMHSAEKTRSAISELLRLGVSVAIDDFGTGYSSLNYVRTLALSQLKIDLSFIRNIETSEKDRRLVEAMVAMAHAMDLEVIAEGVETPQQLDLLQRMGCDQGQGYYFSRPQPEETLTRWLQNRPLKC
;
A
#
# COMPACT_ATOMS: atom_id res chain seq x y z
N MET A 1 -18.18 -42.16 30.91
CA MET A 1 -18.13 -43.42 31.68
C MET A 1 -16.89 -44.17 31.25
N ASN A 2 -15.97 -44.37 32.19
CA ASN A 2 -14.67 -45.03 32.00
C ASN A 2 -14.82 -46.39 31.30
N ASN A 3 -14.12 -46.59 30.19
CA ASN A 3 -13.77 -47.92 29.71
C ASN A 3 -12.25 -48.07 29.76
N GLN A 4 -11.74 -48.29 30.98
CA GLN A 4 -10.51 -49.03 31.15
C GLN A 4 -10.80 -50.48 30.73
N LEU A 5 -10.71 -50.74 29.42
CA LEU A 5 -10.52 -52.10 28.93
C LEU A 5 -9.09 -52.49 29.31
N GLN A 6 -8.98 -53.26 30.39
CA GLN A 6 -7.79 -54.04 30.70
C GLN A 6 -7.30 -54.69 29.41
N ARG A 7 -6.03 -54.46 29.05
CA ARG A 7 -5.31 -55.27 28.06
C ARG A 7 -5.30 -56.70 28.58
N SER A 8 -6.30 -57.49 28.18
CA SER A 8 -6.19 -58.95 28.13
C SER A 8 -4.96 -59.26 27.29
N ASP A 9 -4.03 -60.06 27.81
CA ASP A 9 -2.94 -60.60 27.01
C ASP A 9 -3.52 -61.19 25.72
N ALA A 10 -2.93 -60.80 24.59
CA ALA A 10 -3.38 -61.26 23.28
C ALA A 10 -3.13 -62.77 23.19
N LEU A 11 -4.21 -63.54 23.05
CA LEU A 11 -4.13 -64.99 22.82
C LEU A 11 -3.23 -65.26 21.61
N LYS A 12 -2.29 -66.20 21.77
CA LYS A 12 -1.37 -66.64 20.73
C LYS A 12 -1.92 -67.87 20.01
N VAL A 13 -1.38 -68.15 18.83
CA VAL A 13 -1.71 -69.37 18.07
C VAL A 13 -1.46 -70.64 18.91
N MET A 14 -0.40 -70.64 19.73
CA MET A 14 -0.10 -71.76 20.63
C MET A 14 -1.25 -72.09 21.59
N ASP A 15 -2.01 -71.10 22.03
CA ASP A 15 -3.08 -71.26 23.04
C ASP A 15 -4.33 -71.96 22.48
N ILE A 16 -4.48 -71.99 21.15
CA ILE A 16 -5.66 -72.56 20.47
C ILE A 16 -5.32 -73.74 19.56
N CYS A 17 -4.03 -74.01 19.32
CA CYS A 17 -3.60 -75.08 18.43
C CYS A 17 -3.84 -76.48 19.03
N ARG A 18 -4.19 -77.45 18.18
CA ARG A 18 -4.27 -78.86 18.58
C ARG A 18 -2.93 -79.52 18.37
N GLN A 19 -2.36 -80.06 19.45
CA GLN A 19 -1.05 -80.70 19.46
C GLN A 19 -1.12 -82.21 19.19
N ASP A 20 -2.25 -82.86 19.49
CA ASP A 20 -2.49 -84.28 19.20
C ASP A 20 -2.81 -84.49 17.72
N VAL A 21 -1.82 -84.25 16.86
CA VAL A 21 -1.96 -84.35 15.41
C VAL A 21 -1.62 -85.77 14.96
N VAL A 22 -2.59 -86.45 14.36
CA VAL A 22 -2.34 -87.73 13.69
C VAL A 22 -1.70 -87.47 12.33
N THR A 23 -0.59 -88.14 12.08
CA THR A 23 0.23 -87.98 10.87
C THR A 23 0.31 -89.27 10.06
N CYS A 24 0.47 -89.14 8.74
CA CYS A 24 0.80 -90.23 7.83
C CYS A 24 2.00 -89.83 6.94
N GLN A 25 2.72 -90.81 6.40
CA GLN A 25 3.84 -90.53 5.49
C GLN A 25 3.34 -90.39 4.05
N GLN A 26 3.97 -89.52 3.25
CA GLN A 26 3.53 -89.23 1.87
C GLN A 26 3.47 -90.46 0.94
N HIS A 27 4.22 -91.52 1.23
CA HIS A 27 4.26 -92.78 0.47
C HIS A 27 3.22 -93.81 0.91
N GLU A 28 2.53 -93.57 2.04
CA GLU A 28 1.45 -94.44 2.51
C GLU A 28 0.21 -94.33 1.60
N THR A 29 -0.71 -95.28 1.74
CA THR A 29 -1.90 -95.36 0.88
C THR A 29 -3.05 -94.51 1.43
N VAL A 30 -3.93 -94.02 0.57
CA VAL A 30 -5.15 -93.31 0.99
C VAL A 30 -6.01 -94.19 1.90
N ALA A 31 -6.02 -95.51 1.68
CA ALA A 31 -6.75 -96.46 2.51
C ALA A 31 -6.22 -96.52 3.95
N SER A 32 -4.90 -96.47 4.16
CA SER A 32 -4.34 -96.41 5.52
C SER A 32 -4.66 -95.09 6.21
N ALA A 33 -4.63 -93.97 5.48
CA ALA A 33 -5.06 -92.68 6.01
C ALA A 33 -6.56 -92.64 6.36
N ILE A 34 -7.43 -93.29 5.56
CA ILE A 34 -8.86 -93.45 5.86
C ILE A 34 -9.07 -94.25 7.15
N ARG A 35 -8.30 -95.33 7.37
CA ARG A 35 -8.34 -96.09 8.63
C ARG A 35 -7.92 -95.25 9.82
N LEU A 36 -6.82 -94.49 9.70
CA LEU A 36 -6.41 -93.53 10.74
C LEU A 36 -7.52 -92.51 11.04
N MET A 37 -8.20 -91.98 10.02
CA MET A 37 -9.33 -91.07 10.23
C MET A 37 -10.49 -91.73 10.97
N ALA A 38 -10.78 -93.00 10.68
CA ALA A 38 -11.85 -93.76 11.31
C ALA A 38 -11.52 -94.13 12.76
N ASP A 39 -10.33 -94.71 13.00
CA ASP A 39 -9.88 -95.23 14.29
C ASP A 39 -9.75 -94.13 15.34
N TYR A 40 -9.15 -93.00 14.94
CA TYR A 40 -8.99 -91.83 15.81
C TYR A 40 -10.19 -90.85 15.74
N ASN A 41 -11.20 -91.13 14.91
CA ASN A 41 -12.39 -90.30 14.71
C ASN A 41 -12.07 -88.82 14.35
N ILE A 42 -11.01 -88.60 13.57
CA ILE A 42 -10.47 -87.29 13.18
C ILE A 42 -10.94 -86.87 11.77
N GLY A 43 -10.92 -85.56 11.49
CA GLY A 43 -11.40 -84.97 10.24
C GLY A 43 -10.36 -84.83 9.14
N SER A 44 -9.10 -84.90 9.51
CA SER A 44 -7.96 -84.73 8.64
C SER A 44 -6.73 -85.40 9.24
N VAL A 45 -5.78 -85.75 8.39
CA VAL A 45 -4.47 -86.29 8.75
C VAL A 45 -3.41 -85.39 8.11
N ILE A 46 -2.38 -85.04 8.87
CA ILE A 46 -1.25 -84.26 8.33
C ILE A 46 -0.28 -85.21 7.64
N VAL A 47 0.00 -84.94 6.37
CA VAL A 47 0.91 -85.74 5.55
C VAL A 47 2.31 -85.19 5.74
N CYS A 48 3.21 -86.02 6.20
CA CYS A 48 4.59 -85.64 6.47
C CYS A 48 5.55 -86.32 5.49
N ASN A 49 6.69 -85.67 5.29
CA ASN A 49 7.92 -86.30 4.82
C ASN A 49 8.89 -86.27 6.00
N ASP A 50 9.07 -87.42 6.65
CA ASP A 50 9.73 -87.54 7.96
C ASP A 50 9.03 -86.69 9.03
N GLN A 51 9.68 -85.64 9.54
CA GLN A 51 9.14 -84.71 10.56
C GLN A 51 8.58 -83.40 9.98
N HIS A 52 8.63 -83.21 8.66
CA HIS A 52 8.18 -81.98 8.01
C HIS A 52 6.80 -82.18 7.38
N PRO A 53 5.82 -81.33 7.72
CA PRO A 53 4.49 -81.41 7.14
C PRO A 53 4.54 -80.94 5.68
N VAL A 54 4.05 -81.77 4.75
CA VAL A 54 4.07 -81.51 3.30
C VAL A 54 2.67 -81.40 2.67
N GLY A 55 1.63 -81.89 3.35
CA GLY A 55 0.25 -81.77 2.91
C GLY A 55 -0.77 -82.11 3.99
N ILE A 56 -2.05 -81.93 3.67
CA ILE A 56 -3.17 -82.33 4.54
C ILE A 56 -4.16 -83.16 3.73
N LEU A 57 -4.55 -84.31 4.25
CA LEU A 57 -5.63 -85.11 3.67
C LEU A 57 -6.88 -84.95 4.55
N THR A 58 -7.98 -84.45 3.98
CA THR A 58 -9.27 -84.31 4.68
C THR A 58 -10.23 -85.44 4.34
N ARG A 59 -11.32 -85.64 5.10
CA ARG A 59 -12.39 -86.60 4.74
C ARG A 59 -12.94 -86.35 3.34
N ARG A 60 -13.05 -85.09 2.93
CA ARG A 60 -13.53 -84.71 1.60
C ARG A 60 -12.58 -85.16 0.50
N ASP A 61 -11.27 -85.03 0.73
CA ASP A 61 -10.25 -85.48 -0.22
C ASP A 61 -10.24 -87.01 -0.31
N ALA A 62 -10.36 -87.70 0.84
CA ALA A 62 -10.52 -89.15 0.86
C ALA A 62 -11.77 -89.64 0.10
N MET A 63 -12.91 -88.95 0.23
CA MET A 63 -14.15 -89.27 -0.51
C MET A 63 -14.05 -89.01 -2.02
N ARG A 64 -13.19 -88.10 -2.49
CA ARG A 64 -12.95 -87.88 -3.92
C ARG A 64 -12.22 -89.03 -4.57
N VAL A 65 -11.45 -89.75 -3.77
CA VAL A 65 -10.42 -90.69 -4.23
C VAL A 65 -10.81 -92.15 -3.95
N VAL A 66 -12.02 -92.40 -3.44
CA VAL A 66 -12.55 -93.74 -3.19
C VAL A 66 -12.41 -94.59 -4.46
N PRO A 67 -11.56 -95.65 -4.46
CA PRO A 67 -11.34 -96.48 -5.63
C PRO A 67 -12.57 -97.33 -5.93
N GLY A 68 -12.82 -97.63 -7.21
CA GLY A 68 -13.65 -98.76 -7.60
C GLY A 68 -12.98 -100.09 -7.23
N PRO A 69 -13.71 -101.22 -7.21
CA PRO A 69 -13.25 -102.51 -6.69
C PRO A 69 -12.01 -103.13 -7.37
N GLN A 70 -11.41 -102.51 -8.40
CA GLN A 70 -10.21 -103.00 -9.10
C GLN A 70 -9.13 -101.92 -9.33
N GLY A 71 -9.11 -100.83 -8.57
CA GLY A 71 -8.07 -99.79 -8.69
C GLY A 71 -6.79 -100.11 -7.90
N GLU A 72 -5.62 -99.72 -8.42
CA GLU A 72 -4.35 -99.72 -7.67
C GLU A 72 -4.44 -98.84 -6.41
N PRO A 73 -3.73 -99.19 -5.32
CA PRO A 73 -3.76 -98.41 -4.09
C PRO A 73 -3.13 -97.02 -4.31
N LEU A 74 -3.97 -95.98 -4.30
CA LEU A 74 -3.51 -94.61 -4.48
C LEU A 74 -2.67 -94.16 -3.28
N GLN A 75 -1.56 -93.47 -3.54
CA GLN A 75 -0.72 -92.88 -2.48
C GLN A 75 -1.33 -91.58 -1.95
N VAL A 76 -1.12 -91.29 -0.66
CA VAL A 76 -1.62 -90.08 -0.01
C VAL A 76 -1.12 -88.81 -0.72
N LYS A 77 0.13 -88.79 -1.21
CA LYS A 77 0.69 -87.67 -1.97
C LYS A 77 -0.15 -87.27 -3.19
N GLN A 78 -0.88 -88.21 -3.80
CA GLN A 78 -1.70 -87.97 -4.98
C GLN A 78 -3.09 -87.42 -4.63
N ALA A 79 -3.50 -87.49 -3.36
CA ALA A 79 -4.82 -87.10 -2.88
C ALA A 79 -4.82 -85.91 -1.90
N MET A 80 -3.67 -85.60 -1.31
CA MET A 80 -3.55 -84.53 -0.31
C MET A 80 -3.66 -83.13 -0.92
N SER A 81 -4.07 -82.17 -0.09
CA SER A 81 -4.00 -80.74 -0.40
C SER A 81 -2.61 -80.18 -0.04
N ALA A 82 -1.98 -79.46 -0.97
CA ALA A 82 -0.69 -78.78 -0.82
C ALA A 82 -0.61 -77.55 -1.77
N PRO A 83 0.19 -76.49 -1.46
CA PRO A 83 1.08 -76.33 -0.31
C PRO A 83 0.34 -76.01 1.00
N LEU A 84 0.96 -76.34 2.13
CA LEU A 84 0.45 -76.02 3.46
C LEU A 84 0.77 -74.58 3.84
N ILE A 85 -0.19 -73.88 4.44
CA ILE A 85 0.11 -72.65 5.19
C ILE A 85 0.70 -73.06 6.52
N THR A 86 1.91 -72.57 6.80
CA THR A 86 2.60 -72.79 8.07
C THR A 86 2.64 -71.50 8.88
N ILE A 87 2.48 -71.61 10.20
CA ILE A 87 2.56 -70.46 11.11
C ILE A 87 3.39 -70.78 12.35
N THR A 88 4.04 -69.77 12.92
CA THR A 88 4.80 -69.91 14.16
C THR A 88 3.90 -69.91 15.39
N PRO A 89 4.25 -70.64 16.47
CA PRO A 89 3.43 -70.73 17.69
C PRO A 89 3.22 -69.37 18.39
N ASP A 90 4.19 -68.45 18.25
CA ASP A 90 4.12 -67.10 18.84
C ASP A 90 3.30 -66.10 18.04
N ALA A 91 2.82 -66.48 16.84
CA ALA A 91 2.01 -65.59 16.03
C ALA A 91 0.72 -65.22 16.77
N SER A 92 0.20 -64.02 16.47
CA SER A 92 -1.11 -63.61 16.97
C SER A 92 -2.23 -64.36 16.24
N ILE A 93 -3.37 -64.53 16.91
CA ILE A 93 -4.56 -65.12 16.29
C ILE A 93 -5.05 -64.25 15.12
N ASP A 94 -4.85 -62.93 15.17
CA ASP A 94 -5.22 -62.00 14.11
C ASP A 94 -4.38 -62.19 12.84
N GLU A 95 -3.07 -62.36 12.98
CA GLU A 95 -2.17 -62.69 11.86
C GLU A 95 -2.55 -64.04 11.23
N LEU A 96 -2.82 -65.05 12.05
CA LEU A 96 -3.32 -66.34 11.57
C LEU A 96 -4.63 -66.19 10.78
N GLY A 97 -5.56 -65.37 11.26
CA GLY A 97 -6.82 -65.10 10.59
C GLY A 97 -6.64 -64.48 9.20
N ILE A 98 -5.73 -63.51 9.07
CA ILE A 98 -5.39 -62.86 7.79
C ILE A 98 -4.77 -63.87 6.80
N GLU A 99 -3.88 -64.72 7.28
CA GLU A 99 -3.16 -65.69 6.43
C GLU A 99 -4.11 -66.76 5.86
N LEU A 100 -4.98 -67.33 6.71
CA LEU A 100 -6.00 -68.29 6.28
C LEU A 100 -6.98 -67.70 5.26
N MET A 101 -7.39 -66.43 5.45
CA MET A 101 -8.28 -65.71 4.55
C MET A 101 -7.65 -65.46 3.17
N SER A 102 -6.41 -64.95 3.15
CA SER A 102 -5.72 -64.63 1.90
C SER A 102 -5.47 -65.90 1.06
N GLY A 103 -5.18 -67.01 1.72
CA GLY A 103 -4.95 -68.31 1.09
C GLY A 103 -6.22 -69.11 0.75
N ARG A 104 -7.42 -68.69 1.20
CA ARG A 104 -8.69 -69.47 1.12
C ARG A 104 -8.56 -70.91 1.67
N ILE A 105 -7.79 -71.06 2.74
CA ILE A 105 -7.46 -72.35 3.36
C ILE A 105 -8.07 -72.40 4.76
N ARG A 106 -8.57 -73.58 5.17
CA ARG A 106 -9.31 -73.75 6.45
C ARG A 106 -8.44 -74.22 7.61
N HIS A 107 -7.21 -74.63 7.34
CA HIS A 107 -6.29 -75.20 8.33
C HIS A 107 -4.89 -74.65 8.09
N ALA A 108 -4.25 -74.14 9.13
CA ALA A 108 -2.82 -73.85 9.14
C ALA A 108 -2.09 -74.86 10.01
N VAL A 109 -0.87 -75.18 9.62
CA VAL A 109 0.01 -76.06 10.38
C VAL A 109 0.95 -75.22 11.22
N VAL A 110 0.97 -75.48 12.52
CA VAL A 110 1.86 -74.80 13.46
C VAL A 110 3.20 -75.50 13.42
N VAL A 111 4.27 -74.76 13.12
CA VAL A 111 5.63 -75.29 13.00
C VAL A 111 6.61 -74.56 13.91
N ASP A 112 7.63 -75.25 14.38
CA ASP A 112 8.73 -74.63 15.13
C ASP A 112 9.65 -73.80 14.21
N GLN A 113 10.64 -73.13 14.78
CA GLN A 113 11.63 -72.34 14.03
C GLN A 113 12.47 -73.19 13.04
N GLN A 114 12.43 -74.52 13.15
CA GLN A 114 13.14 -75.48 12.30
C GLN A 114 12.20 -76.13 11.26
N GLY A 115 10.92 -75.73 11.20
CA GLY A 115 9.94 -76.24 10.25
C GLY A 115 9.29 -77.58 10.65
N ARG A 116 9.48 -78.05 11.89
CA ARG A 116 8.90 -79.31 12.38
C ARG A 116 7.48 -79.09 12.88
N LEU A 117 6.62 -80.10 12.68
CA LEU A 117 5.22 -80.06 13.08
C LEU A 117 5.08 -79.95 14.61
N ILE A 118 4.40 -78.89 15.07
CA ILE A 118 3.95 -78.70 16.46
C ILE A 118 2.47 -79.05 16.60
N GLY A 119 1.65 -78.59 15.65
CA GLY A 119 0.20 -78.69 15.78
C GLY A 119 -0.56 -78.28 14.53
N VAL A 120 -1.89 -78.30 14.62
CA VAL A 120 -2.79 -77.77 13.57
C VAL A 120 -3.82 -76.85 14.19
N VAL A 121 -4.13 -75.76 13.49
CA VAL A 121 -5.17 -74.82 13.89
C VAL A 121 -6.14 -74.63 12.73
N SER A 122 -7.44 -74.76 13.00
CA SER A 122 -8.48 -74.54 12.01
C SER A 122 -9.13 -73.17 12.16
N GLU A 123 -9.75 -72.69 11.09
CA GLU A 123 -10.61 -71.49 11.10
C GLU A 123 -11.66 -71.56 12.22
N SER A 124 -12.20 -72.76 12.45
CA SER A 124 -13.15 -73.03 13.54
C SER A 124 -12.55 -72.88 14.94
N ASP A 125 -11.25 -73.14 15.12
CA ASP A 125 -10.59 -72.97 16.43
C ASP A 125 -10.40 -71.48 16.75
N ILE A 126 -10.11 -70.64 15.74
CA ILE A 126 -10.03 -69.16 15.84
C ILE A 126 -11.38 -68.56 16.23
N VAL A 127 -12.45 -68.97 15.55
CA VAL A 127 -13.80 -68.45 15.86
C VAL A 127 -14.24 -68.85 17.27
N ASN A 128 -13.86 -70.05 17.71
CA ASN A 128 -14.20 -70.54 19.04
C ASN A 128 -13.44 -69.83 20.17
N SER A 129 -12.23 -69.29 19.92
CA SER A 129 -11.45 -68.56 20.92
C SER A 129 -11.94 -67.14 21.17
N HIS A 130 -12.65 -66.52 20.22
CA HIS A 130 -13.02 -65.10 20.28
C HIS A 130 -14.34 -64.75 20.99
N GLY A 131 -15.00 -65.70 21.68
CA GLY A 131 -16.14 -65.36 22.56
C GLY A 131 -17.27 -64.58 21.89
N LEU A 132 -17.55 -64.86 20.60
CA LEU A 132 -18.58 -64.19 19.78
C LEU A 132 -20.01 -64.63 20.17
N GLU A 133 -20.37 -64.50 21.44
CA GLU A 133 -21.67 -64.91 21.96
C GLU A 133 -22.78 -63.98 21.51
N HIS A 134 -22.51 -62.67 21.33
CA HIS A 134 -23.54 -61.65 21.06
C HIS A 134 -24.20 -61.78 19.67
N ASP A 135 -23.44 -62.08 18.62
CA ASP A 135 -23.96 -62.13 17.24
C ASP A 135 -24.74 -63.43 16.96
N LEU A 136 -24.48 -64.50 17.72
CA LEU A 136 -25.20 -65.78 17.65
C LEU A 136 -26.64 -65.71 18.19
N PHE A 137 -27.03 -64.62 18.87
CA PHE A 137 -28.40 -64.42 19.37
C PHE A 137 -29.37 -63.89 18.32
N MET A 138 -28.90 -63.18 17.30
CA MET A 138 -29.74 -62.38 16.40
C MET A 138 -30.19 -63.09 15.13
N ARG A 139 -29.59 -64.24 14.79
CA ARG A 139 -29.95 -65.04 13.61
C ARG A 139 -30.52 -66.39 14.00
N SER A 140 -31.42 -66.90 13.18
CA SER A 140 -32.06 -68.19 13.39
C SER A 140 -31.33 -69.30 12.63
N VAL A 141 -31.54 -70.56 13.03
CA VAL A 141 -30.98 -71.72 12.30
C VAL A 141 -31.54 -71.83 10.89
N TYR A 142 -32.77 -71.36 10.67
CA TYR A 142 -33.39 -71.27 9.35
C TYR A 142 -32.48 -70.52 8.36
N ASP A 143 -31.94 -69.37 8.78
CA ASP A 143 -31.17 -68.47 7.92
C ASP A 143 -29.84 -69.06 7.40
N VAL A 144 -29.32 -70.09 8.07
CA VAL A 144 -28.00 -70.68 7.78
C VAL A 144 -28.08 -72.12 7.27
N CYS A 145 -29.26 -72.75 7.32
CA CYS A 145 -29.39 -74.15 6.95
C CYS A 145 -29.33 -74.36 5.43
N SER A 146 -28.83 -75.54 5.02
CA SER A 146 -28.96 -75.97 3.64
C SER A 146 -30.42 -76.34 3.39
N HIS A 147 -31.11 -75.48 2.65
CA HIS A 147 -32.48 -75.70 2.23
C HIS A 147 -32.48 -76.80 1.16
N ASN A 148 -33.42 -77.74 1.25
CA ASN A 148 -33.52 -78.92 0.38
C ASN A 148 -32.36 -79.94 0.53
N PRO A 149 -32.20 -80.56 1.72
CA PRO A 149 -31.15 -81.56 1.95
C PRO A 149 -31.35 -82.80 1.07
N LEU A 150 -30.25 -83.42 0.64
CA LEU A 150 -30.31 -84.69 -0.07
C LEU A 150 -31.04 -85.75 0.77
N ARG A 151 -31.97 -86.45 0.12
CA ARG A 151 -32.77 -87.53 0.72
C ARG A 151 -32.57 -88.81 -0.06
N PHE A 152 -32.39 -89.90 0.67
CA PHE A 152 -32.25 -91.23 0.09
C PHE A 152 -33.26 -92.17 0.74
N PRO A 153 -33.99 -92.98 -0.04
CA PRO A 153 -34.75 -94.09 0.54
C PRO A 153 -33.80 -95.15 1.11
N GLU A 154 -34.24 -95.89 2.12
CA GLU A 154 -33.42 -96.91 2.80
C GLU A 154 -32.91 -98.06 1.90
N ASP A 155 -33.54 -98.28 0.73
CA ASP A 155 -33.14 -99.27 -0.28
C ASP A 155 -32.06 -98.76 -1.26
N CYS A 156 -31.73 -97.47 -1.23
CA CYS A 156 -30.64 -96.88 -2.03
C CYS A 156 -29.30 -97.55 -1.67
N SER A 157 -28.42 -97.77 -2.65
CA SER A 157 -27.08 -98.30 -2.37
C SER A 157 -26.18 -97.26 -1.70
N LEU A 158 -25.30 -97.72 -0.80
CA LEU A 158 -24.32 -96.85 -0.14
C LEU A 158 -23.44 -96.11 -1.17
N ARG A 159 -23.05 -96.77 -2.27
CA ARG A 159 -22.29 -96.16 -3.37
C ARG A 159 -23.01 -94.95 -3.97
N LEU A 160 -24.30 -95.11 -4.32
CA LEU A 160 -25.08 -94.03 -4.90
C LEU A 160 -25.25 -92.86 -3.91
N ALA A 161 -25.43 -93.17 -2.62
CA ALA A 161 -25.51 -92.15 -1.58
C ALA A 161 -24.19 -91.36 -1.46
N VAL A 162 -23.04 -92.04 -1.40
CA VAL A 162 -21.71 -91.42 -1.34
C VAL A 162 -21.43 -90.57 -2.59
N GLU A 163 -21.75 -91.08 -3.79
CA GLU A 163 -21.56 -90.35 -5.05
C GLU A 163 -22.38 -89.06 -5.11
N ARG A 164 -23.65 -89.12 -4.70
CA ARG A 164 -24.54 -87.94 -4.72
C ARG A 164 -24.18 -86.94 -3.64
N ILE A 165 -23.84 -87.38 -2.43
CA ILE A 165 -23.33 -86.49 -1.36
C ILE A 165 -22.07 -85.77 -1.83
N ARG A 166 -21.15 -86.51 -2.47
CA ARG A 166 -19.93 -85.96 -3.07
C ARG A 166 -20.24 -84.95 -4.18
N ALA A 167 -21.12 -85.30 -5.12
CA ALA A 167 -21.47 -84.44 -6.27
C ALA A 167 -22.14 -83.13 -5.83
N ALA A 168 -23.01 -83.19 -4.83
CA ALA A 168 -23.65 -82.01 -4.24
C ALA A 168 -22.72 -81.22 -3.30
N GLY A 169 -21.56 -81.79 -2.93
CA GLY A 169 -20.63 -81.19 -1.98
C GLY A 169 -21.20 -81.02 -0.57
N HIS A 170 -22.19 -81.83 -0.19
CA HIS A 170 -22.82 -81.79 1.12
C HIS A 170 -22.03 -82.63 2.14
N THR A 171 -22.10 -82.25 3.42
CA THR A 171 -21.39 -82.95 4.52
C THR A 171 -22.25 -84.02 5.21
N ALA A 172 -23.54 -84.07 4.87
CA ALA A 172 -24.48 -85.08 5.34
C ALA A 172 -25.71 -85.15 4.42
N ALA A 173 -26.48 -86.23 4.54
CA ALA A 173 -27.77 -86.41 3.89
C ALA A 173 -28.75 -87.16 4.79
N MET A 174 -30.03 -87.08 4.47
CA MET A 174 -31.10 -87.77 5.19
C MET A 174 -31.41 -89.11 4.54
N ILE A 175 -31.75 -90.08 5.39
CA ILE A 175 -32.21 -91.41 4.99
C ILE A 175 -33.65 -91.55 5.48
N GLU A 176 -34.56 -91.82 4.55
CA GLU A 176 -35.99 -91.98 4.80
C GLU A 176 -36.31 -93.47 4.98
N GLY A 177 -36.67 -93.87 6.20
CA GLY A 177 -37.07 -95.24 6.49
C GLY A 177 -38.54 -95.53 6.21
N LEU A 178 -38.85 -96.81 5.99
CA LEU A 178 -40.19 -97.29 5.65
C LEU A 178 -41.27 -96.93 6.70
N ASN A 179 -40.85 -96.67 7.95
CA ASN A 179 -41.73 -96.29 9.07
C ASN A 179 -41.86 -94.77 9.27
N GLY A 180 -41.33 -93.95 8.34
CA GLY A 180 -41.30 -92.49 8.46
C GLY A 180 -40.21 -91.96 9.41
N GLU A 181 -39.32 -92.83 9.91
CA GLU A 181 -38.17 -92.40 10.70
C GLU A 181 -37.08 -91.80 9.80
N LEU A 182 -36.62 -90.60 10.15
CA LEU A 182 -35.51 -89.93 9.48
C LEU A 182 -34.18 -90.26 10.19
N LYS A 183 -33.26 -90.88 9.45
CA LYS A 183 -31.87 -91.10 9.86
C LYS A 183 -30.94 -90.16 9.10
N ILE A 184 -29.70 -90.03 9.56
CA ILE A 184 -28.68 -89.20 8.92
C ILE A 184 -27.43 -90.01 8.59
N ILE A 185 -26.90 -89.80 7.40
CA ILE A 185 -25.56 -90.26 6.99
C ILE A 185 -24.64 -89.04 6.89
N THR A 186 -23.51 -89.10 7.59
CA THR A 186 -22.50 -88.03 7.57
C THR A 186 -21.21 -88.50 6.89
N GLU A 187 -20.32 -87.57 6.51
CA GLU A 187 -18.97 -87.91 6.04
C GLU A 187 -18.21 -88.83 7.02
N THR A 188 -18.45 -88.68 8.32
CA THR A 188 -17.77 -89.51 9.34
C THR A 188 -18.26 -90.95 9.27
N ASP A 189 -19.57 -91.15 9.07
CA ASP A 189 -20.15 -92.49 8.93
C ASP A 189 -19.66 -93.14 7.64
N ILE A 190 -19.60 -92.37 6.54
CA ILE A 190 -19.04 -92.83 5.25
C ILE A 190 -17.59 -93.28 5.41
N ILE A 191 -16.73 -92.48 6.04
CA ILE A 191 -15.32 -92.83 6.26
C ILE A 191 -15.16 -94.09 7.12
N ARG A 192 -15.96 -94.26 8.18
CA ARG A 192 -15.93 -95.50 8.98
C ARG A 192 -16.37 -96.72 8.18
N LEU A 193 -17.40 -96.59 7.36
CA LEU A 193 -17.88 -97.69 6.51
C LEU A 193 -16.84 -98.07 5.44
N LEU A 194 -16.19 -97.09 4.83
CA LEU A 194 -15.07 -97.30 3.90
C LEU A 194 -13.86 -97.98 4.56
N ALA A 195 -13.58 -97.68 5.84
CA ALA A 195 -12.45 -98.26 6.57
C ALA A 195 -12.68 -99.73 6.97
N SER A 196 -13.93 -100.10 7.27
CA SER A 196 -14.30 -101.38 7.89
C SER A 196 -14.72 -102.46 6.90
N VAL A 197 -15.45 -102.12 5.82
CA VAL A 197 -15.97 -103.11 4.86
C VAL A 197 -16.01 -102.55 3.42
N PRO A 198 -14.88 -102.50 2.69
CA PRO A 198 -14.81 -101.95 1.33
C PRO A 198 -15.73 -102.69 0.32
N GLU A 199 -15.97 -103.98 0.53
CA GLU A 199 -16.81 -104.84 -0.34
C GLU A 199 -18.33 -104.62 -0.16
N SER A 200 -18.75 -103.77 0.79
CA SER A 200 -20.18 -103.51 1.07
C SER A 200 -20.72 -102.21 0.45
N LEU A 201 -19.97 -101.55 -0.43
CA LEU A 201 -20.39 -100.31 -1.08
C LEU A 201 -21.67 -100.44 -1.91
N ASP A 202 -21.97 -101.64 -2.42
CA ASP A 202 -23.16 -101.91 -3.23
C ASP A 202 -24.37 -102.38 -2.41
N LYS A 203 -24.23 -102.53 -1.08
CA LYS A 203 -25.35 -102.89 -0.20
C LYS A 203 -26.31 -101.71 0.00
N PRO A 204 -27.61 -101.98 0.19
CA PRO A 204 -28.60 -100.95 0.48
C PRO A 204 -28.36 -100.31 1.86
N LEU A 205 -28.80 -99.06 2.03
CA LEU A 205 -28.57 -98.28 3.26
C LEU A 205 -29.18 -98.94 4.51
N TYR A 206 -30.27 -99.71 4.40
CA TYR A 206 -30.86 -100.42 5.55
C TYR A 206 -29.95 -101.48 6.17
N ASP A 207 -28.95 -101.99 5.46
CA ASP A 207 -27.98 -102.96 6.00
C ASP A 207 -27.02 -102.31 7.01
N PHE A 208 -27.02 -100.98 7.12
CA PHE A 208 -26.14 -100.22 7.98
C PHE A 208 -26.90 -99.51 9.13
N SER A 209 -26.25 -99.42 10.28
CA SER A 209 -26.82 -98.73 11.45
C SER A 209 -26.47 -97.23 11.41
N PHE A 210 -27.42 -96.41 10.96
CA PHE A 210 -27.32 -94.94 10.98
C PHE A 210 -28.04 -94.34 12.19
N LYS A 211 -27.54 -93.19 12.67
CA LYS A 211 -28.14 -92.47 13.79
C LYS A 211 -29.44 -91.78 13.36
N LYS A 212 -30.40 -91.67 14.29
CA LYS A 212 -31.63 -90.89 14.11
C LYS A 212 -31.29 -89.39 13.96
N LEU A 213 -31.96 -88.71 13.03
CA LEU A 213 -31.81 -87.27 12.84
C LEU A 213 -32.43 -86.53 14.03
N ILE A 214 -31.64 -85.68 14.68
CA ILE A 214 -32.15 -84.74 15.70
C ILE A 214 -32.54 -83.46 14.98
N SER A 215 -33.78 -83.04 15.18
CA SER A 215 -34.33 -81.84 14.54
C SER A 215 -34.71 -80.76 15.56
N VAL A 216 -34.60 -79.51 15.16
CA VAL A 216 -34.92 -78.32 15.96
C VAL A 216 -35.81 -77.36 15.16
N PRO A 217 -36.66 -76.54 15.80
CA PRO A 217 -37.41 -75.49 15.11
C PRO A 217 -36.45 -74.52 14.39
N GLY A 218 -36.77 -74.11 13.16
CA GLY A 218 -35.94 -73.16 12.40
C GLY A 218 -35.77 -71.80 13.07
N THR A 219 -36.70 -71.42 13.94
CA THR A 219 -36.71 -70.15 14.68
C THR A 219 -35.72 -70.09 15.84
N ILE A 220 -35.08 -71.20 16.24
CA ILE A 220 -34.11 -71.13 17.33
C ILE A 220 -32.88 -70.33 16.91
N SER A 221 -32.28 -69.60 17.85
CA SER A 221 -31.05 -68.85 17.59
C SER A 221 -29.86 -69.78 17.32
N LEU A 222 -28.89 -69.28 16.57
CA LEU A 222 -27.62 -69.98 16.33
C LEU A 222 -26.88 -70.31 17.64
N PHE A 223 -27.02 -69.47 18.67
CA PHE A 223 -26.49 -69.73 20.01
C PHE A 223 -27.10 -71.00 20.63
N ASN A 224 -28.43 -71.12 20.60
CA ASN A 224 -29.13 -72.29 21.12
C ASN A 224 -28.80 -73.54 20.30
N ALA A 225 -28.71 -73.42 18.98
CA ALA A 225 -28.28 -74.51 18.11
C ALA A 225 -26.85 -74.98 18.41
N ARG A 226 -25.91 -74.06 18.65
CA ARG A 226 -24.55 -74.36 19.14
C ARG A 226 -24.59 -75.12 20.47
N ARG A 227 -25.47 -74.76 21.40
CA ARG A 227 -25.67 -75.50 22.66
C ARG A 227 -26.21 -76.91 22.40
N HIS A 228 -27.12 -77.08 21.44
CA HIS A 228 -27.61 -78.40 21.03
C HIS A 228 -26.49 -79.29 20.47
N PHE A 229 -25.60 -78.75 19.63
CA PHE A 229 -24.42 -79.45 19.14
C PHE A 229 -23.49 -79.91 20.27
N ARG A 230 -23.14 -79.01 21.22
CA ARG A 230 -22.26 -79.36 22.36
C ARG A 230 -22.89 -80.40 23.29
N LYS A 231 -24.19 -80.26 23.60
CA LYS A 231 -24.89 -81.13 24.55
C LYS A 231 -25.03 -82.57 24.06
N HIS A 232 -25.26 -82.76 22.77
CA HIS A 232 -25.60 -84.07 22.21
C HIS A 232 -24.47 -84.71 21.40
N GLY A 233 -23.37 -84.01 21.15
CA GLY A 233 -22.19 -84.55 20.46
C GLY A 233 -22.41 -84.81 18.96
N PHE A 234 -23.46 -84.26 18.36
CA PHE A 234 -23.72 -84.33 16.92
C PHE A 234 -23.09 -83.14 16.20
N ARG A 235 -22.91 -83.26 14.87
CA ARG A 235 -22.37 -82.19 14.01
C ARG A 235 -23.37 -81.65 12.99
N HIS A 236 -24.58 -82.23 12.94
CA HIS A 236 -25.68 -81.84 12.06
C HIS A 236 -27.02 -81.87 12.80
N LEU A 237 -27.91 -80.94 12.47
CA LEU A 237 -29.28 -80.83 12.97
C LEU A 237 -30.26 -80.73 11.80
N GLY A 238 -31.40 -81.41 11.92
CA GLY A 238 -32.56 -81.16 11.06
C GLY A 238 -33.24 -79.85 11.44
N VAL A 239 -33.70 -79.11 10.45
CA VAL A 239 -34.39 -77.82 10.66
C VAL A 239 -35.85 -78.01 10.30
N LEU A 240 -36.73 -77.77 11.27
CA LEU A 240 -38.18 -77.93 11.14
C LEU A 240 -38.84 -76.61 10.71
N ASN A 241 -39.82 -76.71 9.83
CA ASN A 241 -40.80 -75.65 9.61
C ASN A 241 -41.91 -75.68 10.69
N ASP A 242 -42.84 -74.73 10.63
CA ASP A 242 -43.96 -74.65 11.57
C ASP A 242 -44.90 -75.88 11.49
N ALA A 243 -44.90 -76.59 10.36
CA ALA A 243 -45.65 -77.83 10.14
C ALA A 243 -44.94 -79.09 10.66
N GLN A 244 -43.81 -78.97 11.38
CA GLN A 244 -42.98 -80.07 11.90
C GLN A 244 -42.32 -80.95 10.81
N GLU A 245 -42.16 -80.42 9.61
CA GLU A 245 -41.44 -81.08 8.52
C GLU A 245 -39.99 -80.62 8.47
N VAL A 246 -39.07 -81.55 8.22
CA VAL A 246 -37.65 -81.21 8.05
C VAL A 246 -37.45 -80.55 6.67
N ILE A 247 -37.19 -79.25 6.68
CA ILE A 247 -36.97 -78.43 5.48
C ILE A 247 -35.48 -78.25 5.13
N GLY A 248 -34.60 -78.47 6.12
CA GLY A 248 -33.17 -78.17 5.99
C GLY A 248 -32.29 -79.05 6.87
N LEU A 249 -31.00 -79.08 6.54
CA LEU A 249 -29.94 -79.57 7.44
C LEU A 249 -28.99 -78.41 7.76
N ALA A 250 -28.71 -78.20 9.04
CA ALA A 250 -27.70 -77.25 9.49
C ALA A 250 -26.50 -78.03 10.07
N SER A 251 -25.30 -77.80 9.56
CA SER A 251 -24.07 -78.33 10.16
C SER A 251 -23.46 -77.33 11.14
N TYR A 252 -22.64 -77.83 12.06
CA TYR A 252 -21.86 -76.98 12.95
C TYR A 252 -20.94 -76.01 12.18
N SER A 253 -20.43 -76.44 11.02
CA SER A 253 -19.62 -75.60 10.13
C SER A 253 -20.42 -74.48 9.45
N ASP A 254 -21.72 -74.68 9.18
CA ASP A 254 -22.57 -73.64 8.59
C ASP A 254 -22.86 -72.50 9.58
N ILE A 255 -22.93 -72.83 10.87
CA ILE A 255 -23.01 -71.83 11.95
C ILE A 255 -21.70 -71.02 12.02
N LEU A 256 -20.55 -71.69 11.97
CA LEU A 256 -19.24 -71.01 12.09
C LEU A 256 -18.93 -70.10 10.89
N ARG A 257 -19.24 -70.51 9.66
CA ARG A 257 -19.05 -69.66 8.46
C ARG A 257 -19.77 -68.31 8.52
N ASN A 258 -20.93 -68.28 9.17
CA ASN A 258 -21.67 -67.03 9.33
C ASN A 258 -21.07 -66.12 10.41
N VAL A 259 -20.44 -66.70 11.42
CA VAL A 259 -19.70 -65.95 12.46
C VAL A 259 -18.37 -65.40 11.90
N GLU A 260 -17.73 -66.13 10.98
CA GLU A 260 -16.50 -65.70 10.29
C GLU A 260 -16.70 -64.40 9.49
N LEU A 261 -17.82 -64.26 8.76
CA LEU A 261 -18.09 -63.06 7.95
C LEU A 261 -18.20 -61.76 8.77
N ASP A 262 -18.78 -61.82 9.97
CA ASP A 262 -18.98 -60.64 10.81
C ASP A 262 -17.66 -60.22 11.51
N TYR A 263 -16.81 -61.18 11.90
CA TYR A 263 -15.45 -60.90 12.39
C TYR A 263 -14.58 -60.22 11.32
N ILE A 264 -14.65 -60.74 10.09
CA ILE A 264 -13.92 -60.20 8.93
C ILE A 264 -14.38 -58.76 8.62
N PHE A 265 -15.68 -58.47 8.76
CA PHE A 265 -16.20 -57.13 8.56
C PHE A 265 -15.64 -56.12 9.58
N ARG A 266 -15.60 -56.49 10.87
CA ARG A 266 -15.04 -55.63 11.94
C ARG A 266 -13.55 -55.33 11.75
N LEU A 267 -12.75 -56.33 11.36
CA LEU A 267 -11.32 -56.13 11.09
C LEU A 267 -11.08 -55.18 9.90
N ARG A 268 -11.89 -55.28 8.83
CA ARG A 268 -11.81 -54.34 7.69
C ARG A 268 -12.17 -52.91 8.08
N GLU A 269 -13.15 -52.73 8.95
CA GLU A 269 -13.58 -51.41 9.40
C GLU A 269 -12.48 -50.70 10.20
N LEU A 270 -11.83 -51.40 11.14
CA LEU A 270 -10.72 -50.87 11.93
C LEU A 270 -9.49 -50.50 11.08
N LEU A 271 -9.15 -51.32 10.07
CA LEU A 271 -8.05 -51.03 9.15
C LEU A 271 -8.34 -49.80 8.29
N ASN A 272 -9.58 -49.66 7.80
CA ASN A 272 -10.00 -48.50 7.04
C ASN A 272 -9.96 -47.21 7.88
N ASP A 273 -10.41 -47.22 9.14
CA ASP A 273 -10.34 -46.04 10.03
C ASP A 273 -8.89 -45.61 10.27
N ARG A 274 -7.99 -46.55 10.55
CA ARG A 274 -6.56 -46.24 10.73
C ARG A 274 -5.93 -45.67 9.47
N SER A 275 -6.22 -46.27 8.31
CA SER A 275 -5.71 -45.78 7.02
C SER A 275 -6.27 -44.40 6.69
N TYR A 276 -7.54 -44.14 7.00
CA TYR A 276 -8.17 -42.84 6.82
C TYR A 276 -7.48 -41.77 7.67
N ARG A 277 -7.28 -42.01 8.98
CA ARG A 277 -6.60 -41.06 9.89
C ARG A 277 -5.14 -40.79 9.51
N LEU A 278 -4.42 -41.82 9.06
CA LEU A 278 -3.05 -41.66 8.57
C LEU A 278 -3.01 -40.81 7.29
N ASN A 279 -3.94 -41.04 6.37
CA ASN A 279 -4.03 -40.26 5.15
C ASN A 279 -4.46 -38.81 5.41
N GLU A 280 -5.40 -38.58 6.34
CA GLU A 280 -5.75 -37.23 6.79
C GLU A 280 -4.56 -36.51 7.41
N THR A 281 -3.82 -37.16 8.31
CA THR A 281 -2.63 -36.55 8.93
C THR A 281 -1.58 -36.19 7.87
N ARG A 282 -1.31 -37.10 6.92
CA ARG A 282 -0.38 -36.85 5.82
C ARG A 282 -0.87 -35.73 4.91
N ASN A 283 -2.16 -35.66 4.61
CA ASN A 283 -2.74 -34.58 3.81
C ASN A 283 -2.67 -33.25 4.55
N HIS A 284 -2.94 -33.23 5.86
CA HIS A 284 -2.82 -32.03 6.69
C HIS A 284 -1.38 -31.51 6.70
N LEU A 285 -0.38 -32.37 6.92
CA LEU A 285 1.03 -31.97 6.88
C LEU A 285 1.42 -31.43 5.49
N ARG A 286 0.99 -32.10 4.41
CA ARG A 286 1.25 -31.66 3.04
C ARG A 286 0.59 -30.32 2.72
N ILE A 287 -0.60 -30.06 3.25
CA ILE A 287 -1.28 -28.77 3.11
C ILE A 287 -0.51 -27.69 3.87
N ILE A 288 -0.09 -27.95 5.12
CA ILE A 288 0.71 -27.00 5.91
C ILE A 288 2.02 -26.66 5.20
N GLU A 289 2.75 -27.66 4.71
CA GLU A 289 4.00 -27.47 3.95
C GLU A 289 3.76 -26.63 2.69
N LYS A 290 2.74 -26.97 1.89
CA LYS A 290 2.36 -26.15 0.73
C LYS A 290 1.98 -24.73 1.10
N VAL A 291 1.28 -24.52 2.22
CA VAL A 291 0.90 -23.17 2.70
C VAL A 291 2.16 -22.37 3.06
N ILE A 292 3.12 -22.98 3.77
CA ILE A 292 4.41 -22.36 4.11
C ILE A 292 5.22 -22.02 2.84
N ASP A 293 5.28 -22.93 1.88
CA ASP A 293 6.01 -22.74 0.62
C ASP A 293 5.36 -21.72 -0.31
N SER A 294 4.03 -21.64 -0.30
CA SER A 294 3.25 -20.67 -1.09
C SER A 294 3.08 -19.31 -0.40
N SER A 295 3.51 -19.18 0.85
CA SER A 295 3.45 -17.92 1.57
C SER A 295 4.32 -16.87 0.88
N MET A 296 3.80 -15.64 0.79
CA MET A 296 4.56 -14.48 0.34
C MET A 296 5.42 -13.87 1.46
N GLU A 297 5.24 -14.33 2.70
CA GLU A 297 5.97 -13.89 3.88
C GLU A 297 7.18 -14.80 4.11
N GLY A 298 8.31 -14.20 4.47
CA GLY A 298 9.52 -14.94 4.82
C GLY A 298 9.33 -15.62 6.17
N ILE A 299 9.53 -16.93 6.21
CA ILE A 299 9.42 -17.75 7.43
C ILE A 299 10.80 -18.31 7.75
N VAL A 300 11.23 -18.15 9.00
CA VAL A 300 12.51 -18.62 9.53
C VAL A 300 12.25 -19.36 10.83
N ILE A 301 12.80 -20.57 10.95
CA ILE A 301 12.80 -21.33 12.20
C ILE A 301 14.23 -21.37 12.72
N CYS A 302 14.42 -20.97 13.97
CA CYS A 302 15.70 -21.01 14.66
C CYS A 302 15.65 -21.98 15.85
N ASN A 303 16.80 -22.51 16.24
CA ASN A 303 16.96 -23.27 17.47
C ASN A 303 16.93 -22.37 18.73
N ALA A 304 17.03 -22.97 19.91
CA ALA A 304 17.06 -22.25 21.20
C ALA A 304 18.21 -21.22 21.32
N GLU A 305 19.34 -21.43 20.62
CA GLU A 305 20.46 -20.48 20.57
C GLU A 305 20.28 -19.36 19.52
N GLY A 306 19.19 -19.38 18.75
CA GLY A 306 18.88 -18.38 17.73
C GLY A 306 19.56 -18.60 16.37
N ASN A 307 20.11 -19.79 16.10
CA ASN A 307 20.67 -20.16 14.80
C ASN A 307 19.58 -20.74 13.89
N ILE A 308 19.62 -20.36 12.62
CA ILE A 308 18.62 -20.75 11.62
C ILE A 308 18.69 -22.26 11.35
N GLN A 309 17.57 -22.95 11.47
CA GLN A 309 17.40 -24.36 11.14
C GLN A 309 16.68 -24.56 9.81
N SER A 310 15.73 -23.68 9.47
CA SER A 310 14.94 -23.78 8.25
C SER A 310 14.45 -22.41 7.80
N VAL A 311 14.29 -22.25 6.48
CA VAL A 311 13.68 -21.07 5.84
C VAL A 311 12.73 -21.51 4.73
N ASN A 312 11.70 -20.72 4.43
CA ASN A 312 10.80 -20.99 3.29
C ASN A 312 11.28 -20.29 2.00
N PRO A 313 10.70 -20.59 0.82
CA PRO A 313 11.08 -19.95 -0.44
C PRO A 313 10.97 -18.42 -0.46
N ALA A 314 9.98 -17.85 0.24
CA ALA A 314 9.81 -16.39 0.31
C ALA A 314 10.96 -15.69 1.05
N PHE A 315 11.54 -16.32 2.08
CA PHE A 315 12.78 -15.82 2.71
C PHE A 315 13.87 -15.59 1.66
N THR A 316 14.09 -16.57 0.79
CA THR A 316 15.10 -16.52 -0.26
C THR A 316 14.80 -15.41 -1.27
N GLN A 317 13.53 -15.24 -1.65
CA GLN A 317 13.11 -14.19 -2.59
C GLN A 317 13.29 -12.79 -2.02
N ILE A 318 12.94 -12.56 -0.75
CA ILE A 318 13.02 -11.24 -0.10
C ILE A 318 14.47 -10.88 0.24
N THR A 319 15.21 -11.81 0.85
CA THR A 319 16.56 -11.55 1.38
C THR A 319 17.67 -11.78 0.35
N GLY A 320 17.42 -12.57 -0.70
CA GLY A 320 18.39 -12.95 -1.71
C GLY A 320 19.41 -14.01 -1.26
N TYR A 321 19.33 -14.50 -0.03
CA TYR A 321 20.16 -15.60 0.47
C TYR A 321 19.51 -16.94 0.22
N GLN A 322 20.28 -17.93 -0.24
CA GLN A 322 19.78 -19.30 -0.38
C GLN A 322 19.75 -20.01 0.98
N ASP A 323 18.91 -21.03 1.09
CA ASP A 323 18.74 -21.85 2.30
C ASP A 323 20.08 -22.41 2.83
N TRP A 324 20.89 -23.01 1.95
CA TRP A 324 22.20 -23.57 2.29
C TRP A 324 23.24 -22.52 2.73
N GLU A 325 23.01 -21.23 2.46
CA GLU A 325 23.89 -20.14 2.90
C GLU A 325 23.60 -19.69 4.34
N VAL A 326 22.36 -19.90 4.81
CA VAL A 326 21.88 -19.33 6.08
C VAL A 326 21.63 -20.38 7.16
N ILE A 327 21.40 -21.65 6.79
CA ILE A 327 21.25 -22.73 7.76
C ILE A 327 22.50 -22.84 8.64
N GLY A 328 22.30 -22.87 9.95
CA GLY A 328 23.35 -22.88 10.98
C GLY A 328 23.89 -21.49 11.34
N SER A 329 23.55 -20.45 10.58
CA SER A 329 24.00 -19.08 10.84
C SER A 329 23.01 -18.29 11.71
N ASN A 330 23.48 -17.19 12.29
CA ASN A 330 22.64 -16.28 13.07
C ASN A 330 21.94 -15.25 12.15
N PRO A 331 20.64 -14.95 12.35
CA PRO A 331 19.88 -13.97 11.56
C PRO A 331 20.46 -12.55 11.51
N ASN A 332 21.42 -12.22 12.38
CA ASN A 332 22.13 -10.94 12.37
C ASN A 332 22.81 -10.60 11.02
N ILE A 333 23.01 -11.59 10.14
CA ILE A 333 23.46 -11.36 8.75
C ILE A 333 22.53 -10.41 7.96
N LEU A 334 21.26 -10.30 8.36
CA LEU A 334 20.27 -9.41 7.74
C LEU A 334 20.28 -8.00 8.36
N SER A 335 21.06 -7.74 9.42
CA SER A 335 21.01 -6.46 10.11
C SER A 335 21.47 -5.30 9.21
N SER A 336 20.64 -4.25 9.13
CA SER A 336 20.97 -3.05 8.34
C SER A 336 21.93 -2.09 9.04
N GLY A 337 22.06 -2.19 10.38
CA GLY A 337 22.77 -1.23 11.21
C GLY A 337 22.00 0.07 11.53
N ARG A 338 20.71 0.17 11.14
CA ARG A 338 19.87 1.34 11.48
C ARG A 338 19.34 1.33 12.91
N HIS A 339 19.21 0.15 13.49
CA HIS A 339 18.78 -0.02 14.88
C HIS A 339 20.01 -0.21 15.77
N ASP A 340 19.99 0.41 16.94
CA ASP A 340 21.07 0.34 17.91
C ASP A 340 21.03 -0.97 18.72
N LYS A 341 22.09 -1.22 19.50
CA LYS A 341 22.17 -2.41 20.33
C LYS A 341 21.04 -2.47 21.38
N ALA A 342 20.64 -1.31 21.91
CA ALA A 342 19.59 -1.21 22.91
C ALA A 342 18.23 -1.68 22.38
N PHE A 343 17.92 -1.42 21.09
CA PHE A 343 16.72 -1.94 20.43
C PHE A 343 16.67 -3.48 20.44
N TYR A 344 17.76 -4.13 20.00
CA TYR A 344 17.83 -5.60 19.94
C TYR A 344 17.83 -6.23 21.34
N ASP A 345 18.49 -5.62 22.32
CA ASP A 345 18.47 -6.09 23.71
C ASP A 345 17.05 -6.07 24.30
N LYS A 346 16.29 -5.01 24.00
CA LYS A 346 14.88 -4.88 24.40
C LYS A 346 13.96 -5.88 23.70
N MET A 347 14.19 -6.15 22.42
CA MET A 347 13.49 -7.18 21.66
C MET A 347 13.68 -8.56 22.32
N TRP A 348 14.93 -8.96 22.57
CA TRP A 348 15.25 -10.25 23.18
C TRP A 348 14.75 -10.38 24.62
N ASP A 349 14.78 -9.31 25.42
CA ASP A 349 14.17 -9.31 26.76
C ASP A 349 12.66 -9.54 26.69
N GLN A 350 11.97 -8.86 25.78
CA GLN A 350 10.54 -9.06 25.57
C GLN A 350 10.22 -10.48 25.10
N LEU A 351 11.02 -11.03 24.19
CA LEU A 351 10.87 -12.39 23.68
C LEU A 351 11.00 -13.42 24.80
N ARG A 352 12.01 -13.29 25.67
CA ARG A 352 12.23 -14.18 26.82
C ARG A 352 11.13 -14.07 27.88
N ARG A 353 10.58 -12.87 28.11
CA ARG A 353 9.57 -12.66 29.15
C ARG A 353 8.14 -13.00 28.72
N LYS A 354 7.80 -12.80 27.44
CA LYS A 354 6.42 -12.91 26.93
C LYS A 354 6.24 -14.02 25.90
N GLY A 355 7.31 -14.69 25.48
CA GLY A 355 7.30 -15.71 24.43
C GLY A 355 7.01 -15.17 23.02
N ARG A 356 6.87 -13.84 22.86
CA ARG A 356 6.55 -13.21 21.57
C ARG A 356 7.09 -11.79 21.44
N TRP A 357 7.43 -11.40 20.22
CA TRP A 357 7.79 -10.04 19.85
C TRP A 357 7.23 -9.72 18.47
N GLN A 358 6.83 -8.47 18.27
CA GLN A 358 6.40 -7.97 16.96
C GLN A 358 6.81 -6.52 16.81
N GLY A 359 7.23 -6.12 15.61
CA GLY A 359 7.56 -4.74 15.31
C GLY A 359 8.13 -4.52 13.92
N GLU A 360 8.20 -3.24 13.53
CA GLU A 360 8.90 -2.83 12.31
C GLU A 360 10.41 -2.81 12.56
N ILE A 361 11.16 -3.47 11.69
CA ILE A 361 12.62 -3.47 11.69
C ILE A 361 13.16 -3.13 10.29
N TRP A 362 14.38 -2.61 10.23
CA TRP A 362 15.06 -2.33 8.97
C TRP A 362 16.17 -3.35 8.78
N ASN A 363 16.05 -4.16 7.72
CA ASN A 363 17.03 -5.17 7.36
C ASN A 363 17.70 -4.84 6.03
N ARG A 364 18.75 -5.61 5.73
CA ARG A 364 19.57 -5.50 4.53
C ARG A 364 19.63 -6.84 3.85
N ASN A 365 19.27 -6.85 2.57
CA ASN A 365 19.35 -8.06 1.76
C ASN A 365 20.79 -8.30 1.25
N LYS A 366 21.03 -9.45 0.61
CA LYS A 366 22.36 -9.83 0.10
C LYS A 366 22.96 -8.82 -0.90
N SER A 367 22.13 -8.08 -1.65
CA SER A 367 22.58 -7.03 -2.57
C SER A 367 23.00 -5.73 -1.89
N GLY A 368 22.82 -5.62 -0.57
CA GLY A 368 23.11 -4.42 0.21
C GLY A 368 21.97 -3.42 0.31
N ARG A 369 20.82 -3.68 -0.34
CA ARG A 369 19.61 -2.84 -0.26
C ARG A 369 18.99 -2.96 1.14
N VAL A 370 18.74 -1.81 1.75
CA VAL A 370 18.05 -1.69 3.03
C VAL A 370 16.54 -1.61 2.78
N TYR A 371 15.75 -2.40 3.50
CA TYR A 371 14.30 -2.47 3.37
C TYR A 371 13.63 -2.54 4.75
N PRO A 372 12.44 -1.93 4.92
CA PRO A 372 11.64 -2.09 6.13
C PRO A 372 10.87 -3.42 6.05
N GLU A 373 10.83 -4.15 7.14
CA GLU A 373 10.00 -5.34 7.28
C GLU A 373 9.18 -5.27 8.58
N TRP A 374 7.99 -5.85 8.54
CA TRP A 374 7.26 -6.18 9.76
C TRP A 374 7.69 -7.58 10.19
N LEU A 375 8.26 -7.71 11.39
CA LEU A 375 8.78 -8.98 11.90
C LEU A 375 7.99 -9.40 13.14
N SER A 376 7.54 -10.65 13.15
CA SER A 376 6.88 -11.32 14.27
C SER A 376 7.68 -12.56 14.66
N ILE A 377 8.04 -12.67 15.94
CA ILE A 377 8.82 -13.79 16.47
C ILE A 377 8.03 -14.43 17.61
N THR A 378 7.88 -15.74 17.57
CA THR A 378 7.22 -16.55 18.61
C THR A 378 8.17 -17.62 19.12
N ALA A 379 8.28 -17.76 20.44
CA ALA A 379 8.99 -18.84 21.09
C ALA A 379 8.10 -20.09 21.12
N ILE A 380 8.68 -21.23 20.77
CA ILE A 380 8.05 -22.55 20.84
C ILE A 380 8.67 -23.26 22.04
N GLU A 381 7.83 -23.66 22.99
CA GLU A 381 8.23 -24.30 24.23
C GLU A 381 7.93 -25.81 24.22
N SER A 382 8.74 -26.57 24.94
CA SER A 382 8.49 -27.99 25.22
C SER A 382 7.35 -28.16 26.24
N GLU A 383 6.88 -29.39 26.43
CA GLU A 383 5.90 -29.73 27.48
C GLU A 383 6.37 -29.37 28.91
N GLN A 384 7.68 -29.13 29.09
CA GLN A 384 8.29 -28.77 30.37
C GLN A 384 8.49 -27.24 30.53
N GLY A 385 8.06 -26.44 29.55
CA GLY A 385 8.17 -24.97 29.55
C GLY A 385 9.53 -24.42 29.12
N GLU A 386 10.42 -25.26 28.61
CA GLU A 386 11.71 -24.83 28.06
C GLU A 386 11.57 -24.43 26.59
N VAL A 387 12.11 -23.28 26.19
CA VAL A 387 12.10 -22.84 24.78
C VAL A 387 13.00 -23.76 23.95
N ILE A 388 12.42 -24.41 22.96
CA ILE A 388 13.12 -25.32 22.04
C ILE A 388 13.46 -24.66 20.70
N GLN A 389 12.61 -23.75 20.23
CA GLN A 389 12.75 -23.10 18.93
C GLN A 389 12.14 -21.70 18.93
N TYR A 390 12.55 -20.88 17.96
CA TYR A 390 11.89 -19.62 17.62
C TYR A 390 11.38 -19.67 16.19
N ALA A 391 10.12 -19.31 15.98
CA ALA A 391 9.54 -19.12 14.66
C ALA A 391 9.41 -17.62 14.38
N ALA A 392 10.04 -17.15 13.31
CA ALA A 392 9.98 -15.77 12.84
C ALA A 392 9.26 -15.71 11.49
N ILE A 393 8.33 -14.77 11.37
CA ILE A 393 7.62 -14.47 10.12
C ILE A 393 7.81 -12.99 9.83
N PHE A 394 8.22 -12.65 8.60
CA PHE A 394 8.37 -11.26 8.20
C PHE A 394 7.78 -10.95 6.82
N HIS A 395 7.33 -9.71 6.69
CA HIS A 395 6.73 -9.17 5.48
C HIS A 395 7.51 -7.91 5.04
N ASP A 396 7.96 -7.86 3.79
CA ASP A 396 8.64 -6.68 3.22
C ASP A 396 7.61 -5.56 3.01
N LEU A 397 7.76 -4.48 3.76
CA LEU A 397 6.87 -3.31 3.71
C LEU A 397 7.24 -2.34 2.56
N THR A 398 8.24 -2.65 1.74
CA THR A 398 8.73 -1.70 0.72
C THR A 398 7.64 -1.29 -0.26
N GLU A 399 6.87 -2.24 -0.80
CA GLU A 399 5.84 -1.93 -1.80
C GLU A 399 4.64 -1.20 -1.18
N ILE A 400 4.25 -1.59 0.04
CA ILE A 400 3.21 -0.90 0.83
C ILE A 400 3.62 0.55 1.09
N LYS A 401 4.83 0.80 1.62
CA LYS A 401 5.29 2.18 1.87
C LYS A 401 5.46 3.00 0.59
N ARG A 402 5.84 2.37 -0.54
CA ARG A 402 5.87 3.03 -1.85
C ARG A 402 4.48 3.36 -2.37
N SER A 403 3.52 2.45 -2.20
CA SER A 403 2.12 2.63 -2.57
C SER A 403 1.47 3.70 -1.71
N GLU A 404 1.67 3.69 -0.39
CA GLU A 404 1.22 4.75 0.52
C GLU A 404 1.83 6.10 0.14
N ALA A 405 3.13 6.16 -0.16
CA ALA A 405 3.75 7.40 -0.65
C ALA A 405 3.17 7.87 -1.99
N ARG A 406 2.78 6.93 -2.87
CA ARG A 406 2.16 7.23 -4.17
C ARG A 406 0.70 7.67 -4.02
N ILE A 407 -0.08 7.02 -3.17
CA ILE A 407 -1.46 7.38 -2.80
C ILE A 407 -1.47 8.73 -2.10
N ASN A 408 -0.51 9.00 -1.19
CA ASN A 408 -0.35 10.31 -0.59
C ASN A 408 -0.04 11.37 -1.65
N LYS A 409 0.84 11.10 -2.63
CA LYS A 409 1.05 12.02 -3.77
C LYS A 409 -0.21 12.21 -4.62
N MET A 410 -1.00 11.17 -4.88
CA MET A 410 -2.27 11.24 -5.63
C MET A 410 -3.39 11.96 -4.86
N SER A 411 -3.32 12.02 -3.52
CA SER A 411 -4.31 12.68 -2.66
C SER A 411 -4.13 14.21 -2.60
N TYR A 412 -2.96 14.74 -3.00
CA TYR A 412 -2.61 16.16 -2.83
C TYR A 412 -2.31 16.92 -4.12
N PHE A 413 -2.08 16.24 -5.25
CA PHE A 413 -1.75 16.88 -6.54
C PHE A 413 -2.76 16.53 -7.63
N ASP A 414 -2.97 17.44 -8.58
CA ASP A 414 -3.84 17.25 -9.75
C ASP A 414 -3.16 16.31 -10.76
N GLU A 415 -3.91 15.34 -11.31
CA GLU A 415 -3.34 14.30 -12.17
C GLU A 415 -2.86 14.82 -13.53
N VAL A 416 -3.50 15.87 -14.05
CA VAL A 416 -3.18 16.42 -15.38
C VAL A 416 -2.04 17.42 -15.28
N THR A 417 -2.12 18.35 -14.33
CA THR A 417 -1.21 19.50 -14.24
C THR A 417 -0.08 19.35 -13.24
N HIS A 418 -0.16 18.37 -12.32
CA HIS A 418 0.75 18.18 -11.20
C HIS A 418 0.83 19.33 -10.19
N LEU A 419 -0.03 20.35 -10.32
CA LEU A 419 -0.22 21.40 -9.31
C LEU A 419 -0.90 20.85 -8.06
N ALA A 420 -0.94 21.65 -6.98
CA ALA A 420 -1.75 21.31 -5.82
C ALA A 420 -3.22 21.10 -6.22
N ASN A 421 -3.82 20.00 -5.77
CA ASN A 421 -5.26 19.80 -5.95
C ASN A 421 -6.05 20.60 -4.91
N ARG A 422 -7.38 20.58 -5.01
CA ARG A 422 -8.28 21.28 -4.09
C ARG A 422 -7.95 21.02 -2.61
N ARG A 423 -7.63 19.78 -2.24
CA ARG A 423 -7.37 19.42 -0.84
C ARG A 423 -6.08 20.05 -0.33
N LEU A 424 -4.98 19.92 -1.07
CA LEU A 424 -3.69 20.52 -0.70
C LEU A 424 -3.76 22.05 -0.69
N PHE A 425 -4.48 22.62 -1.65
CA PHE A 425 -4.67 24.05 -1.75
C PHE A 425 -5.38 24.64 -0.52
N ILE A 426 -6.49 24.03 -0.08
CA ILE A 426 -7.22 24.49 1.13
C ILE A 426 -6.33 24.37 2.38
N ASP A 427 -5.57 23.29 2.51
CA ASP A 427 -4.64 23.10 3.62
C ASP A 427 -3.55 24.19 3.65
N ARG A 428 -2.94 24.49 2.49
CA ARG A 428 -1.96 25.57 2.36
C ARG A 428 -2.56 26.94 2.61
N LEU A 429 -3.79 27.18 2.18
CA LEU A 429 -4.49 28.44 2.44
C LEU A 429 -4.71 28.64 3.94
N HIS A 430 -5.18 27.61 4.67
CA HIS A 430 -5.30 27.73 6.12
C HIS A 430 -3.97 28.03 6.80
N ASN A 431 -2.89 27.36 6.41
CA ASN A 431 -1.56 27.60 6.97
C ASN A 431 -1.05 29.02 6.66
N ALA A 432 -1.25 29.50 5.43
CA ALA A 432 -0.86 30.85 5.02
C ALA A 432 -1.61 31.92 5.81
N LEU A 433 -2.93 31.75 6.00
CA LEU A 433 -3.74 32.69 6.78
C LEU A 433 -3.39 32.69 8.26
N ALA A 434 -3.12 31.52 8.86
CA ALA A 434 -2.68 31.44 10.26
C ALA A 434 -1.33 32.15 10.45
N TYR A 435 -0.38 31.91 9.55
CA TYR A 435 0.92 32.58 9.59
C TYR A 435 0.79 34.10 9.45
N ALA A 436 -0.02 34.55 8.49
CA ALA A 436 -0.23 35.98 8.23
C ALA A 436 -0.96 36.69 9.38
N ALA A 437 -1.92 36.02 10.02
CA ALA A 437 -2.61 36.54 11.20
C ALA A 437 -1.66 36.79 12.39
N ASP A 438 -0.61 35.96 12.54
CA ASP A 438 0.38 36.09 13.61
C ASP A 438 1.44 37.18 13.33
N HIS A 439 1.63 37.57 12.06
CA HIS A 439 2.70 38.47 11.61
C HIS A 439 2.20 39.80 11.03
N ASP A 440 0.90 40.06 11.05
CA ASP A 440 0.25 41.21 10.39
C ASP A 440 0.59 41.32 8.88
N ASP A 441 0.80 40.19 8.22
CA ASP A 441 1.10 40.10 6.78
C ASP A 441 -0.19 40.03 5.93
N ILE A 442 -0.08 40.44 4.65
CA ILE A 442 -1.16 40.33 3.69
C ILE A 442 -1.03 39.02 2.89
N VAL A 443 -2.15 38.33 2.70
CA VAL A 443 -2.24 37.17 1.79
C VAL A 443 -3.20 37.50 0.67
N ALA A 444 -2.76 37.32 -0.57
CA ALA A 444 -3.63 37.48 -1.73
C ALA A 444 -4.04 36.11 -2.28
N LEU A 445 -5.35 35.92 -2.41
CA LEU A 445 -5.95 34.80 -3.08
C LEU A 445 -6.40 35.21 -4.48
N VAL A 446 -5.86 34.56 -5.49
CA VAL A 446 -6.18 34.81 -6.90
C VAL A 446 -6.86 33.57 -7.47
N ASN A 447 -8.13 33.69 -7.84
CA ASN A 447 -8.87 32.69 -8.60
C ASN A 447 -8.88 33.04 -10.08
N LEU A 448 -8.74 32.03 -10.92
CA LEU A 448 -8.58 32.20 -12.35
C LEU A 448 -9.40 31.15 -13.09
N ASP A 449 -10.07 31.58 -14.15
CA ASP A 449 -10.82 30.71 -15.06
C ASP A 449 -10.40 30.98 -16.50
N LEU A 450 -10.07 29.93 -17.25
CA LEU A 450 -9.68 30.03 -18.65
C LEU A 450 -10.91 30.28 -19.54
N ASP A 451 -10.95 31.47 -20.15
CA ASP A 451 -12.06 31.86 -21.00
C ASP A 451 -12.18 30.95 -22.22
N TRP A 452 -13.40 30.49 -22.48
CA TRP A 452 -13.73 29.66 -23.65
C TRP A 452 -12.95 28.34 -23.75
N PHE A 453 -12.38 27.83 -22.66
CA PHE A 453 -11.65 26.56 -22.67
C PHE A 453 -12.50 25.39 -23.20
N LYS A 454 -13.80 25.38 -22.90
CA LYS A 454 -14.75 24.40 -23.46
C LYS A 454 -14.73 24.35 -24.99
N THR A 455 -14.60 25.50 -25.66
CA THR A 455 -14.54 25.57 -27.13
C THR A 455 -13.28 24.89 -27.69
N ILE A 456 -12.19 24.86 -26.92
CA ILE A 456 -10.97 24.14 -27.29
C ILE A 456 -11.19 22.63 -27.17
N ASN A 457 -11.79 22.18 -26.06
CA ASN A 457 -12.15 20.77 -25.89
C ASN A 457 -13.09 20.30 -27.00
N ASP A 458 -14.11 21.10 -27.33
CA ASP A 458 -15.09 20.79 -28.37
C ASP A 458 -14.44 20.74 -29.77
N ARG A 459 -13.39 21.54 -30.01
CA ARG A 459 -12.73 21.63 -31.33
C ARG A 459 -11.59 20.63 -31.52
N PHE A 460 -10.78 20.39 -30.49
CA PHE A 460 -9.52 19.64 -30.62
C PHE A 460 -9.53 18.29 -29.90
N GLY A 461 -10.44 18.08 -28.95
CA GLY A 461 -10.51 16.90 -28.09
C GLY A 461 -10.03 17.18 -26.66
N GLN A 462 -10.43 16.31 -25.72
CA GLN A 462 -10.02 16.41 -24.31
C GLN A 462 -8.51 16.24 -24.11
N THR A 463 -7.87 15.32 -24.85
CA THR A 463 -6.43 15.06 -24.72
C THR A 463 -5.60 16.29 -25.07
N GLU A 464 -6.05 17.08 -26.04
CA GLU A 464 -5.44 18.33 -26.47
C GLU A 464 -5.75 19.48 -25.50
N GLY A 465 -6.95 19.50 -24.91
CA GLY A 465 -7.25 20.38 -23.78
C GLY A 465 -6.35 20.14 -22.58
N ASP A 466 -6.03 18.88 -22.27
CA ASP A 466 -5.09 18.53 -21.20
C ASP A 466 -3.66 19.00 -21.47
N LEU A 467 -3.26 19.13 -22.75
CA LEU A 467 -1.96 19.73 -23.10
C LEU A 467 -1.97 21.24 -22.84
N VAL A 468 -3.07 21.91 -23.16
CA VAL A 468 -3.26 23.33 -22.84
C VAL A 468 -3.19 23.56 -21.34
N LEU A 469 -3.92 22.76 -20.54
CA LEU A 469 -3.92 22.87 -19.08
C LEU A 469 -2.52 22.66 -18.50
N ARG A 470 -1.77 21.67 -19.00
CA ARG A 470 -0.38 21.42 -18.59
C ARG A 470 0.55 22.59 -18.89
N GLU A 471 0.42 23.17 -20.07
CA GLU A 471 1.26 24.30 -20.47
C GLU A 471 0.92 25.56 -19.66
N ILE A 472 -0.36 25.83 -19.39
CA ILE A 472 -0.77 26.91 -18.49
C ILE A 472 -0.24 26.68 -17.07
N ALA A 473 -0.36 25.45 -16.54
CA ALA A 473 0.15 25.12 -15.21
C ALA A 473 1.66 25.36 -15.09
N ARG A 474 2.45 24.89 -16.06
CA ARG A 474 3.91 25.12 -16.12
C ARG A 474 4.24 26.60 -16.10
N ARG A 475 3.53 27.38 -16.93
CA ARG A 475 3.69 28.83 -17.04
C ARG A 475 3.33 29.56 -15.75
N LEU A 476 2.31 29.10 -15.03
CA LEU A 476 1.93 29.66 -13.74
C LEU A 476 3.02 29.38 -12.68
N GLU A 477 3.53 28.14 -12.59
CA GLU A 477 4.63 27.82 -11.65
C GLU A 477 5.89 28.66 -11.93
N GLU A 478 6.26 28.86 -13.20
CA GLU A 478 7.43 29.68 -13.57
C GLU A 478 7.25 31.17 -13.27
N ALA A 479 6.01 31.65 -13.17
CA ALA A 479 5.71 33.04 -12.86
C ALA A 479 5.69 33.34 -11.36
N LEU A 480 5.64 32.31 -10.51
CA LEU A 480 5.47 32.39 -9.06
C LEU A 480 6.80 32.31 -8.30
N GLY A 481 6.85 32.91 -7.11
CA GLY A 481 8.00 32.79 -6.21
C GLY A 481 7.98 31.50 -5.39
N ASP A 482 9.11 31.16 -4.75
CA ASP A 482 9.25 29.93 -3.95
C ASP A 482 8.25 29.82 -2.77
N ALA A 483 7.74 30.95 -2.28
CA ALA A 483 6.77 31.03 -1.18
C ALA A 483 5.31 30.97 -1.64
N ASP A 484 5.05 31.13 -2.94
CA ASP A 484 3.69 31.15 -3.49
C ASP A 484 3.22 29.72 -3.80
N THR A 485 1.91 29.54 -3.96
CA THR A 485 1.33 28.24 -4.31
C THR A 485 0.37 28.36 -5.48
N ALA A 486 0.64 27.62 -6.56
CA ALA A 486 -0.33 27.35 -7.62
C ALA A 486 -1.10 26.05 -7.36
N ALA A 487 -2.39 26.09 -7.69
CA ALA A 487 -3.29 24.95 -7.57
C ALA A 487 -4.26 24.88 -8.75
N ARG A 488 -4.73 23.67 -9.02
CA ARG A 488 -5.87 23.41 -9.91
C ARG A 488 -6.96 22.68 -9.11
N PRO A 489 -7.94 23.40 -8.56
CA PRO A 489 -9.04 22.78 -7.82
C PRO A 489 -9.91 21.85 -8.68
N GLY A 490 -10.02 22.11 -9.98
CA GLY A 490 -10.69 21.26 -10.96
C GLY A 490 -11.09 22.02 -12.23
N GLY A 491 -11.43 21.29 -13.31
CA GLY A 491 -11.92 21.90 -14.55
C GLY A 491 -10.90 22.82 -15.24
N ASP A 492 -11.35 23.99 -15.65
CA ASP A 492 -10.57 25.08 -16.25
C ASP A 492 -10.17 26.17 -15.23
N GLU A 493 -10.35 25.88 -13.94
CA GLU A 493 -10.07 26.81 -12.85
C GLU A 493 -8.69 26.57 -12.22
N PHE A 494 -7.95 27.65 -11.99
CA PHE A 494 -6.70 27.68 -11.25
C PHE A 494 -6.82 28.63 -10.07
N SER A 495 -6.10 28.34 -8.99
CA SER A 495 -6.03 29.20 -7.82
C SER A 495 -4.59 29.41 -7.40
N ILE A 496 -4.27 30.63 -6.94
CA ILE A 496 -2.94 31.01 -6.50
C ILE A 496 -3.03 31.65 -5.12
N ILE A 497 -2.13 31.26 -4.23
CA ILE A 497 -1.93 31.86 -2.92
C ILE A 497 -0.59 32.60 -2.97
N MET A 498 -0.63 33.91 -2.77
CA MET A 498 0.57 34.73 -2.61
C MET A 498 0.76 35.09 -1.14
N THR A 499 1.96 34.86 -0.62
CA THR A 499 2.29 35.11 0.80
C THR A 499 3.46 36.07 0.93
N GLY A 500 3.62 36.70 2.10
CA GLY A 500 4.71 37.67 2.35
C GLY A 500 4.53 39.01 1.64
N LEU A 501 3.29 39.42 1.37
CA LEU A 501 3.00 40.73 0.79
C LEU A 501 3.06 41.78 1.91
N GLY A 502 4.14 42.58 1.94
CA GLY A 502 4.24 43.73 2.85
C GLY A 502 3.37 44.92 2.45
N SER A 503 2.98 45.01 1.17
CA SER A 503 1.99 45.98 0.68
C SER A 503 1.24 45.44 -0.55
N THR A 504 0.08 46.04 -0.85
CA THR A 504 -0.73 45.69 -2.02
C THR A 504 -0.17 46.19 -3.35
N ASP A 505 0.90 47.01 -3.34
CA ASP A 505 1.42 47.68 -4.54
C ASP A 505 2.06 46.72 -5.55
N GLN A 506 2.47 45.54 -5.08
CA GLN A 506 3.11 44.52 -5.91
C GLN A 506 2.11 43.68 -6.72
N LEU A 507 0.83 43.67 -6.31
CA LEU A 507 -0.22 42.86 -6.92
C LEU A 507 -0.51 43.24 -8.38
N PRO A 508 -0.69 44.52 -8.76
CA PRO A 508 -0.96 44.88 -10.15
C PRO A 508 0.13 44.41 -11.13
N ALA A 509 1.41 44.58 -10.77
CA ALA A 509 2.52 44.16 -11.62
C ALA A 509 2.59 42.64 -11.79
N PHE A 510 2.23 41.89 -10.73
CA PHE A 510 2.10 40.44 -10.80
C PHE A 510 0.92 40.01 -11.68
N LEU A 511 -0.25 40.63 -11.52
CA LEU A 511 -1.45 40.33 -12.32
C LEU A 511 -1.26 40.61 -13.81
N ASP A 512 -0.56 41.70 -14.16
CA ASP A 512 -0.21 42.01 -15.55
C ASP A 512 0.75 40.97 -16.13
N ARG A 513 1.73 40.51 -15.34
CA ARG A 513 2.63 39.43 -15.74
C ARG A 513 1.86 38.14 -15.97
N LEU A 514 0.97 37.78 -15.04
CA LEU A 514 0.15 36.58 -15.10
C LEU A 514 -0.74 36.58 -16.35
N THR A 515 -1.41 37.71 -16.62
CA THR A 515 -2.26 37.87 -17.82
C THR A 515 -1.45 37.73 -19.12
N LYS A 516 -0.24 38.29 -19.18
CA LYS A 516 0.67 38.13 -20.34
C LYS A 516 1.13 36.69 -20.54
N VAL A 517 1.44 36.00 -19.45
CA VAL A 517 1.91 34.62 -19.45
C VAL A 517 0.81 33.66 -19.96
N ILE A 518 -0.44 33.89 -19.56
CA ILE A 518 -1.59 33.10 -19.99
C ILE A 518 -1.96 33.37 -21.44
N SER A 519 -1.91 34.63 -21.87
CA SER A 519 -2.28 35.04 -23.24
C SER A 519 -1.25 34.70 -24.31
N ALA A 520 -0.05 34.26 -23.92
CA ALA A 520 0.93 33.76 -24.87
C ALA A 520 0.39 32.52 -25.64
N PRO A 521 0.63 32.41 -26.96
CA PRO A 521 0.07 31.32 -27.76
C PRO A 521 0.54 29.94 -27.27
N VAL A 522 -0.37 28.97 -27.29
CA VAL A 522 -0.11 27.55 -26.97
C VAL A 522 -0.20 26.76 -28.27
N LEU A 523 0.84 25.97 -28.59
CA LEU A 523 0.87 25.15 -29.79
C LEU A 523 0.10 23.84 -29.55
N VAL A 524 -0.97 23.62 -30.31
CA VAL A 524 -1.79 22.41 -30.26
C VAL A 524 -1.92 21.85 -31.68
N LYS A 525 -1.36 20.66 -31.94
CA LYS A 525 -1.38 20.00 -33.28
C LYS A 525 -1.03 20.98 -34.43
N ASP A 526 0.11 21.67 -34.30
CA ASP A 526 0.61 22.65 -35.27
C ASP A 526 -0.27 23.89 -35.49
N THR A 527 -1.25 24.13 -34.61
CA THR A 527 -2.08 25.35 -34.59
C THR A 527 -1.81 26.14 -33.31
N GLU A 528 -1.56 27.45 -33.45
CA GLU A 528 -1.47 28.34 -32.29
C GLU A 528 -2.86 28.68 -31.76
N VAL A 529 -3.09 28.35 -30.49
CA VAL A 529 -4.30 28.71 -29.75
C VAL A 529 -3.97 29.82 -28.77
N ARG A 530 -4.74 30.91 -28.80
CA ARG A 530 -4.65 32.00 -27.82
C ARG A 530 -5.82 31.91 -26.87
N LEU A 531 -5.51 32.00 -25.59
CA LEU A 531 -6.45 31.91 -24.48
C LEU A 531 -6.45 33.24 -23.74
N THR A 532 -7.57 33.56 -23.11
CA THR A 532 -7.63 34.62 -22.12
C THR A 532 -8.11 34.02 -20.81
N ALA A 533 -8.01 34.77 -19.72
CA ALA A 533 -8.54 34.34 -18.44
C ALA A 533 -9.32 35.46 -17.78
N SER A 534 -10.34 35.06 -17.03
CA SER A 534 -11.07 35.91 -16.10
C SER A 534 -10.53 35.65 -14.70
N ILE A 535 -10.11 36.71 -13.99
CA ILE A 535 -9.37 36.58 -12.73
C ILE A 535 -10.09 37.35 -11.62
N GLY A 536 -10.24 36.73 -10.45
CA GLY A 536 -10.78 37.35 -9.25
C GLY A 536 -9.77 37.34 -8.12
N ILE A 537 -9.64 38.46 -7.42
CA ILE A 537 -8.69 38.64 -6.32
C ILE A 537 -9.43 38.98 -5.04
N ALA A 538 -9.06 38.31 -3.96
CA ALA A 538 -9.44 38.66 -2.60
C ALA A 538 -8.21 38.71 -1.68
N LEU A 539 -8.23 39.64 -0.73
CA LEU A 539 -7.11 39.93 0.17
C LEU A 539 -7.47 39.62 1.61
N PHE A 540 -6.62 38.89 2.31
CA PHE A 540 -6.67 38.78 3.77
C PHE A 540 -5.72 39.81 4.38
N PRO A 541 -6.12 40.52 5.46
CA PRO A 541 -7.41 40.41 6.17
C PRO A 541 -8.53 41.34 5.64
N VAL A 542 -8.33 42.04 4.52
CA VAL A 542 -9.21 43.13 4.06
C VAL A 542 -10.61 42.65 3.66
N ASP A 543 -10.70 41.60 2.84
CA ASP A 543 -11.95 41.11 2.26
C ASP A 543 -12.60 40.00 3.10
N ALA A 544 -11.80 39.22 3.84
CA ALA A 544 -12.24 38.17 4.75
C ALA A 544 -11.15 37.76 5.75
N HIS A 545 -11.56 37.18 6.88
CA HIS A 545 -10.65 36.66 7.92
C HIS A 545 -10.53 35.12 7.94
N GLU A 546 -11.28 34.42 7.10
CA GLU A 546 -11.33 32.95 7.05
C GLU A 546 -11.18 32.46 5.61
N ALA A 547 -10.56 31.29 5.42
CA ALA A 547 -10.29 30.71 4.10
C ALA A 547 -11.55 30.59 3.23
N GLU A 548 -12.66 30.12 3.82
CA GLU A 548 -13.94 29.96 3.11
C GLU A 548 -14.52 31.32 2.68
N GLY A 549 -14.41 32.34 3.53
CA GLY A 549 -14.83 33.70 3.20
C GLY A 549 -14.01 34.27 2.03
N LEU A 550 -12.69 34.11 2.09
CA LEU A 550 -11.76 34.61 1.08
C LEU A 550 -12.01 33.96 -0.28
N LEU A 551 -12.26 32.64 -0.30
CA LEU A 551 -12.60 31.89 -1.51
C LEU A 551 -13.88 32.39 -2.18
N ARG A 552 -14.92 32.67 -1.38
CA ARG A 552 -16.17 33.23 -1.92
C ARG A 552 -15.95 34.63 -2.49
N CYS A 553 -15.13 35.46 -1.85
CA CYS A 553 -14.82 36.80 -2.33
C CYS A 553 -14.07 36.75 -3.67
N ALA A 554 -13.04 35.91 -3.77
CA ALA A 554 -12.26 35.74 -5.01
C ALA A 554 -13.12 35.18 -6.15
N ASP A 555 -13.99 34.21 -5.87
CA ASP A 555 -14.93 33.66 -6.86
C ASP A 555 -15.95 34.70 -7.35
N ALA A 556 -16.51 35.51 -6.43
CA ALA A 556 -17.41 36.60 -6.78
C ALA A 556 -16.73 37.65 -7.69
N ALA A 557 -15.49 38.03 -7.37
CA ALA A 557 -14.72 38.96 -8.19
C ALA A 557 -14.41 38.40 -9.58
N MET A 558 -14.04 37.12 -9.67
CA MET A 558 -13.80 36.43 -10.94
C MET A 558 -15.06 36.38 -11.81
N HIS A 559 -16.22 36.17 -11.18
CA HIS A 559 -17.50 36.16 -11.88
C HIS A 559 -17.88 37.56 -12.41
N GLU A 560 -17.56 38.63 -11.68
CA GLU A 560 -17.71 39.99 -12.19
C GLU A 560 -16.77 40.28 -13.37
N ALA A 561 -15.53 39.81 -13.35
CA ALA A 561 -14.63 39.87 -14.51
C ALA A 561 -15.24 39.19 -15.75
N LYS A 562 -15.91 38.04 -15.56
CA LYS A 562 -16.63 37.35 -16.65
C LYS A 562 -17.80 38.16 -17.20
N LYS A 563 -18.54 38.88 -16.35
CA LYS A 563 -19.67 39.73 -16.77
C LYS A 563 -19.22 40.98 -17.52
N LEU A 564 -18.10 41.57 -17.11
CA LEU A 564 -17.59 42.85 -17.63
C LEU A 564 -16.80 42.73 -18.95
N GLY A 565 -16.79 41.55 -19.56
CA GLY A 565 -16.21 41.33 -20.89
C GLY A 565 -15.12 40.26 -20.96
N ARG A 566 -14.80 39.59 -19.84
CA ARG A 566 -13.73 38.57 -19.72
C ARG A 566 -12.34 39.16 -19.97
N ASN A 567 -11.29 38.34 -20.06
CA ASN A 567 -9.91 38.77 -20.28
C ASN A 567 -9.47 39.96 -19.40
N SER A 568 -9.83 39.89 -18.13
CA SER A 568 -9.59 40.95 -17.15
C SER A 568 -9.51 40.35 -15.76
N TYR A 569 -8.97 41.13 -14.84
CA TYR A 569 -8.95 40.80 -13.43
C TYR A 569 -9.79 41.80 -12.65
N HIS A 570 -10.30 41.36 -11.50
CA HIS A 570 -11.12 42.15 -10.61
C HIS A 570 -10.77 41.88 -9.16
N PHE A 571 -10.66 42.95 -8.38
CA PHE A 571 -10.61 42.85 -6.93
C PHE A 571 -12.03 42.79 -6.35
N PHE A 572 -12.22 42.03 -5.28
CA PHE A 572 -13.49 41.98 -4.56
C PHE A 572 -13.83 43.34 -3.93
N SER A 573 -12.84 43.99 -3.32
CA SER A 573 -12.91 45.37 -2.84
C SER A 573 -12.98 46.37 -4.01
N SER A 574 -14.08 47.13 -4.09
CA SER A 574 -14.33 48.09 -5.17
C SER A 574 -13.34 49.27 -5.20
N GLU A 575 -12.69 49.58 -4.08
CA GLU A 575 -11.76 50.71 -3.95
C GLU A 575 -10.40 50.40 -4.60
N LEU A 576 -9.92 49.16 -4.47
CA LEU A 576 -8.69 48.67 -5.11
C LEU A 576 -8.88 48.34 -6.60
N ASP A 577 -10.06 47.85 -6.99
CA ASP A 577 -10.42 47.63 -8.40
C ASP A 577 -10.40 48.96 -9.18
N GLN A 578 -10.92 50.02 -8.58
CA GLN A 578 -10.91 51.37 -9.16
C GLN A 578 -9.49 51.94 -9.27
N GLN A 579 -8.67 51.83 -8.21
CA GLN A 579 -7.27 52.27 -8.24
C GLN A 579 -6.44 51.54 -9.31
N THR A 580 -6.65 50.24 -9.47
CA THR A 580 -5.88 49.43 -10.41
C THR A 580 -6.26 49.69 -11.86
N ARG A 581 -7.57 49.82 -12.16
CA ARG A 581 -8.06 50.25 -13.47
C ARG A 581 -7.57 51.65 -13.85
N SER A 582 -7.59 52.58 -12.90
CA SER A 582 -7.03 53.93 -13.08
C SER A 582 -5.53 53.86 -13.41
N ARG A 583 -4.73 53.04 -12.72
CA ARG A 583 -3.30 52.85 -13.01
C ARG A 583 -3.04 52.31 -14.41
N PHE A 584 -3.80 51.30 -14.85
CA PHE A 584 -3.65 50.72 -16.20
C PHE A 584 -3.99 51.74 -17.29
N GLN A 585 -5.07 52.50 -17.13
CA GLN A 585 -5.43 53.56 -18.06
C GLN A 585 -4.34 54.64 -18.13
N LEU A 586 -3.80 55.05 -16.97
CA LEU A 586 -2.70 56.01 -16.88
C LEU A 586 -1.44 55.51 -17.61
N THR A 587 -1.13 54.21 -17.47
CA THR A 587 0.01 53.54 -18.14
C THR A 587 -0.10 53.60 -19.66
N SER A 588 -1.29 53.29 -20.19
CA SER A 588 -1.56 53.31 -21.62
C SER A 588 -1.44 54.73 -22.20
N LEU A 589 -1.99 55.72 -21.51
CA LEU A 589 -1.96 57.12 -21.97
C LEU A 589 -0.56 57.73 -21.90
N LEU A 590 0.23 57.39 -20.88
CA LEU A 590 1.58 57.92 -20.69
C LEU A 590 2.55 57.58 -21.84
N GLN A 591 2.40 56.41 -22.48
CA GLN A 591 3.24 56.02 -23.63
C GLN A 591 3.14 56.97 -24.82
N GLY A 592 1.96 57.58 -25.03
CA GLY A 592 1.71 58.51 -26.14
C GLY A 592 1.78 59.99 -25.74
N ALA A 593 1.94 60.32 -24.46
CA ALA A 593 1.81 61.69 -23.95
C ALA A 593 2.82 62.66 -24.55
N LEU A 594 4.06 62.21 -24.80
CA LEU A 594 5.11 63.05 -25.39
C LEU A 594 4.83 63.36 -26.87
N GLU A 595 4.35 62.37 -27.64
CA GLU A 595 3.99 62.54 -29.06
C GLU A 595 2.77 63.45 -29.23
N LYS A 596 1.84 63.40 -28.27
CA LYS A 596 0.63 64.23 -28.22
C LYS A 596 0.85 65.64 -27.65
N GLN A 597 2.07 66.00 -27.26
CA GLN A 597 2.41 67.30 -26.63
C GLN A 597 1.59 67.60 -25.37
N GLU A 598 1.32 66.58 -24.55
CA GLU A 598 0.50 66.71 -23.33
C GLU A 598 1.29 67.16 -22.10
N PHE A 599 2.62 67.29 -22.20
CA PHE A 599 3.49 67.77 -21.13
C PHE A 599 3.71 69.27 -21.18
N GLN A 600 3.72 69.90 -20.00
CA GLN A 600 4.02 71.32 -19.82
C GLN A 600 4.92 71.53 -18.61
N LEU A 601 5.72 72.60 -18.63
CA LEU A 601 6.52 73.02 -17.47
C LEU A 601 5.83 74.18 -16.74
N PHE A 602 5.65 73.99 -15.45
CA PHE A 602 5.25 75.05 -14.53
C PHE A 602 6.48 75.45 -13.73
N TYR A 603 6.56 76.70 -13.33
CA TYR A 603 7.74 77.26 -12.69
C TYR A 603 7.37 77.82 -11.32
N GLN A 604 8.17 77.50 -10.31
CA GLN A 604 7.97 78.00 -8.95
C GLN A 604 9.20 78.79 -8.48
N PRO A 605 9.05 80.03 -7.99
CA PRO A 605 10.18 80.86 -7.60
C PRO A 605 10.80 80.45 -6.26
N LYS A 606 12.13 80.55 -6.20
CA LYS A 606 12.96 80.46 -5.00
C LYS A 606 13.32 81.87 -4.54
N VAL A 607 13.13 82.16 -3.26
CA VAL A 607 13.29 83.51 -2.71
C VAL A 607 14.33 83.50 -1.60
N CYS A 608 15.28 84.43 -1.65
CA CYS A 608 16.22 84.67 -0.56
C CYS A 608 15.47 85.19 0.68
N LEU A 609 15.56 84.48 1.79
CA LEU A 609 14.82 84.82 3.01
C LEU A 609 15.36 86.10 3.65
N LYS A 610 16.63 86.45 3.42
CA LYS A 610 17.27 87.66 3.95
C LYS A 610 16.88 88.93 3.18
N THR A 611 16.79 88.87 1.85
CA THR A 611 16.56 90.06 1.00
C THR A 611 15.17 90.13 0.39
N GLY A 612 14.41 89.03 0.39
CA GLY A 612 13.11 88.92 -0.28
C GLY A 612 13.20 88.89 -1.81
N GLN A 613 14.41 88.82 -2.38
CA GLN A 613 14.62 88.78 -3.83
C GLN A 613 14.58 87.35 -4.35
N VAL A 614 14.17 87.20 -5.60
CA VAL A 614 14.14 85.90 -6.28
C VAL A 614 15.56 85.52 -6.70
N THR A 615 15.96 84.30 -6.36
CA THR A 615 17.29 83.73 -6.63
C THR A 615 17.27 82.75 -7.80
N GLY A 616 16.14 82.08 -8.01
CA GLY A 616 15.97 81.09 -9.06
C GLY A 616 14.52 80.65 -9.18
N VAL A 617 14.26 79.71 -10.07
CA VAL A 617 12.97 79.04 -10.22
C VAL A 617 13.19 77.55 -10.38
N GLU A 618 12.27 76.75 -9.89
CA GLU A 618 12.22 75.32 -10.17
C GLU A 618 11.22 75.03 -11.28
N ALA A 619 11.63 74.25 -12.28
CA ALA A 619 10.78 73.76 -13.34
C ALA A 619 10.15 72.43 -12.95
N LEU A 620 8.83 72.43 -12.86
CA LEU A 620 8.00 71.33 -12.39
C LEU A 620 7.15 70.79 -13.55
N LEU A 621 7.33 69.52 -13.87
CA LEU A 621 6.58 68.85 -14.92
C LEU A 621 5.09 68.75 -14.57
N ARG A 622 4.22 69.01 -15.54
CA ARG A 622 2.77 68.82 -15.48
C ARG A 622 2.31 68.03 -16.69
N TRP A 623 1.35 67.13 -16.48
CA TRP A 623 0.75 66.35 -17.55
C TRP A 623 -0.74 66.69 -17.63
N PHE A 624 -1.16 67.17 -18.81
CA PHE A 624 -2.54 67.45 -19.13
C PHE A 624 -3.01 66.47 -20.20
N SER A 625 -3.61 65.37 -19.74
CA SER A 625 -4.19 64.38 -20.64
C SER A 625 -5.49 64.91 -21.24
N SER A 626 -5.69 64.72 -22.54
CA SER A 626 -6.97 65.05 -23.18
C SER A 626 -8.15 64.23 -22.62
N GLU A 627 -7.88 63.06 -22.05
CA GLU A 627 -8.89 62.13 -21.53
C GLU A 627 -9.09 62.26 -20.01
N LEU A 628 -7.99 62.40 -19.26
CA LEU A 628 -8.02 62.42 -17.79
C LEU A 628 -7.98 63.83 -17.17
N GLY A 629 -7.70 64.87 -17.96
CA GLY A 629 -7.46 66.22 -17.46
C GLY A 629 -6.06 66.38 -16.85
N GLU A 630 -5.93 67.20 -15.82
CA GLU A 630 -4.67 67.39 -15.10
C GLU A 630 -4.33 66.14 -14.27
N VAL A 631 -3.20 65.50 -14.59
CA VAL A 631 -2.71 64.31 -13.87
C VAL A 631 -1.59 64.73 -12.92
N SER A 632 -1.69 64.29 -11.65
CA SER A 632 -0.72 64.66 -10.61
C SER A 632 0.68 64.09 -10.91
N PRO A 633 1.76 64.88 -10.75
CA PRO A 633 3.14 64.38 -10.86
C PRO A 633 3.42 63.16 -9.97
N SER A 634 2.83 63.11 -8.77
CA SER A 634 2.98 61.96 -7.86
C SER A 634 2.38 60.67 -8.41
N ASP A 635 1.44 60.74 -9.35
CA ASP A 635 0.79 59.56 -9.94
C ASP A 635 1.55 59.04 -11.16
N PHE A 636 2.04 59.93 -12.03
CA PHE A 636 2.64 59.53 -13.32
C PHE A 636 4.17 59.44 -13.32
N ILE A 637 4.89 60.17 -12.45
CA ILE A 637 6.36 60.12 -12.42
C ILE A 637 6.86 58.72 -12.00
N PRO A 638 6.35 58.09 -10.91
CA PRO A 638 6.75 56.73 -10.56
C PRO A 638 6.47 55.73 -11.68
N LEU A 639 5.35 55.91 -12.39
CA LEU A 639 4.97 55.08 -13.52
C LEU A 639 5.93 55.27 -14.71
N ALA A 640 6.33 56.51 -15.02
CA ALA A 640 7.31 56.82 -16.04
C ALA A 640 8.67 56.17 -15.74
N GLU A 641 9.08 56.14 -14.48
CA GLU A 641 10.32 55.49 -14.04
C GLU A 641 10.27 53.98 -14.23
N ASP A 642 9.15 53.33 -13.90
CA ASP A 642 8.97 51.88 -14.03
C ASP A 642 8.88 51.44 -15.49
N MET A 643 8.27 52.26 -16.35
CA MET A 643 8.19 52.01 -17.78
C MET A 643 9.48 52.35 -18.54
N GLY A 644 10.45 52.99 -17.88
CA GLY A 644 11.67 53.50 -18.52
C GLY A 644 11.45 54.69 -19.45
N LEU A 645 10.28 55.35 -19.38
CA LEU A 645 9.97 56.56 -20.14
C LEU A 645 10.60 57.82 -19.53
N ILE A 646 11.02 57.75 -18.26
CA ILE A 646 11.58 58.89 -17.52
C ILE A 646 12.82 59.49 -18.20
N ASP A 647 13.62 58.69 -18.91
CA ASP A 647 14.81 59.18 -19.61
C ASP A 647 14.42 60.12 -20.76
N THR A 648 13.41 59.74 -21.55
CA THR A 648 12.91 60.53 -22.68
C THR A 648 12.18 61.78 -22.22
N ILE A 649 11.36 61.64 -21.17
CA ILE A 649 10.66 62.77 -20.55
C ILE A 649 11.67 63.75 -19.95
N GLY A 650 12.67 63.25 -19.23
CA GLY A 650 13.72 64.07 -18.62
C GLY A 650 14.55 64.83 -19.66
N ASP A 651 14.87 64.22 -20.80
CA ASP A 651 15.55 64.91 -21.90
C ASP A 651 14.72 66.08 -22.45
N TRP A 652 13.41 65.86 -22.62
CA TRP A 652 12.49 66.92 -23.03
C TRP A 652 12.40 68.04 -21.98
N VAL A 653 12.30 67.69 -20.68
CA VAL A 653 12.26 68.66 -19.57
C VAL A 653 13.52 69.52 -19.55
N MET A 654 14.70 68.92 -19.67
CA MET A 654 15.98 69.65 -19.69
C MET A 654 16.06 70.62 -20.88
N GLU A 655 15.68 70.17 -22.08
CA GLU A 655 15.69 71.03 -23.27
C GLU A 655 14.69 72.19 -23.13
N ALA A 656 13.47 71.93 -22.69
CA ALA A 656 12.45 72.96 -22.48
C ALA A 656 12.85 73.98 -21.39
N ALA A 657 13.43 73.53 -20.27
CA ALA A 657 13.91 74.40 -19.21
C ALA A 657 15.06 75.31 -19.66
N ILE A 658 16.02 74.78 -20.44
CA ILE A 658 17.13 75.57 -21.00
C ILE A 658 16.62 76.59 -22.01
N GLN A 659 15.67 76.21 -22.87
CA GLN A 659 15.02 77.14 -23.80
C GLN A 659 14.34 78.29 -23.05
N GLN A 660 13.63 77.99 -21.97
CA GLN A 660 12.97 79.00 -21.15
C GLN A 660 13.97 79.92 -20.43
N ALA A 661 15.07 79.37 -19.91
CA ALA A 661 16.15 80.17 -19.30
C ALA A 661 16.77 81.15 -20.31
N VAL A 662 16.98 80.73 -21.56
CA VAL A 662 17.43 81.61 -22.65
C VAL A 662 16.40 82.69 -22.96
N ALA A 663 15.10 82.34 -23.03
CA ALA A 663 14.03 83.30 -23.27
C ALA A 663 13.96 84.36 -22.17
N TRP A 664 14.08 83.97 -20.90
CA TRP A 664 14.15 84.91 -19.77
C TRP A 664 15.38 85.80 -19.84
N LYS A 665 16.55 85.24 -20.15
CA LYS A 665 17.77 86.04 -20.32
C LYS A 665 17.63 87.08 -21.42
N GLN A 666 17.03 86.72 -22.56
CA GLN A 666 16.75 87.65 -23.67
C GLN A 666 15.72 88.73 -23.27
N ALA A 667 14.78 88.40 -22.38
CA ALA A 667 13.85 89.35 -21.79
C ALA A 667 14.46 90.23 -20.66
N GLY A 668 15.77 90.11 -20.41
CA GLY A 668 16.49 90.86 -19.37
C GLY A 668 16.37 90.27 -17.96
N LEU A 669 15.79 89.07 -17.83
CA LEU A 669 15.64 88.35 -16.56
C LEU A 669 16.74 87.28 -16.46
N SER A 670 17.78 87.58 -15.69
CA SER A 670 18.91 86.65 -15.46
C SER A 670 18.62 85.76 -14.26
N ILE A 671 17.91 84.66 -14.47
CA ILE A 671 17.42 83.77 -13.41
C ILE A 671 17.92 82.34 -13.60
N ASN A 672 18.28 81.68 -12.49
CA ASN A 672 18.64 80.26 -12.50
C ASN A 672 17.39 79.38 -12.59
N VAL A 673 17.38 78.43 -13.52
CA VAL A 673 16.29 77.45 -13.69
C VAL A 673 16.77 76.07 -13.26
N GLY A 674 16.16 75.55 -12.20
CA GLY A 674 16.42 74.22 -11.66
C GLY A 674 15.48 73.17 -12.25
N VAL A 675 16.02 71.98 -12.54
CA VAL A 675 15.24 70.81 -12.96
C VAL A 675 15.51 69.63 -12.06
N ASN A 676 14.45 68.90 -11.72
CA ASN A 676 14.54 67.63 -11.04
C ASN A 676 14.99 66.53 -11.99
N VAL A 677 16.03 65.79 -11.60
CA VAL A 677 16.56 64.65 -12.35
C VAL A 677 16.45 63.41 -11.48
N SER A 678 15.82 62.35 -12.02
CA SER A 678 15.63 61.12 -11.28
C SER A 678 16.94 60.35 -11.07
N ALA A 679 16.99 59.58 -9.98
CA ALA A 679 18.09 58.68 -9.66
C ALA A 679 18.42 57.73 -10.83
N ARG A 680 17.39 57.16 -11.46
CA ARG A 680 17.52 56.20 -12.57
C ARG A 680 18.13 56.86 -13.81
N GLN A 681 17.72 58.08 -14.14
CA GLN A 681 18.25 58.83 -15.29
C GLN A 681 19.73 59.17 -15.09
N PHE A 682 20.12 59.55 -13.88
CA PHE A 682 21.51 59.85 -13.55
C PHE A 682 22.42 58.61 -13.58
N GLN A 683 21.90 57.44 -13.22
CA GLN A 683 22.65 56.17 -13.22
C GLN A 683 22.80 55.54 -14.61
N ARG A 684 21.76 55.60 -15.44
CA ARG A 684 21.71 54.95 -16.76
C ARG A 684 22.24 55.82 -17.89
N GLY A 685 22.14 57.15 -17.75
CA GLY A 685 22.45 58.10 -18.80
C GLY A 685 23.78 58.86 -18.63
N ASN A 686 24.25 59.46 -19.73
CA ASN A 686 25.29 60.50 -19.69
C ASN A 686 24.64 61.88 -19.48
N VAL A 687 24.03 62.10 -18.32
CA VAL A 687 23.30 63.35 -18.01
C VAL A 687 24.21 64.57 -18.14
N ALA A 688 25.43 64.49 -17.59
CA ALA A 688 26.42 65.58 -17.71
C ALA A 688 26.70 65.93 -19.17
N GLY A 689 26.98 64.95 -20.03
CA GLY A 689 27.19 65.16 -21.46
C GLY A 689 25.98 65.76 -22.18
N ARG A 690 24.76 65.36 -21.82
CA ARG A 690 23.53 65.92 -22.40
C ARG A 690 23.33 67.38 -22.03
N VAL A 691 23.48 67.72 -20.75
CA VAL A 691 23.39 69.11 -20.25
C VAL A 691 24.44 69.98 -20.93
N ILE A 692 25.68 69.51 -21.01
CA ILE A 692 26.76 70.20 -21.75
C ILE A 692 26.36 70.45 -23.21
N GLY A 693 25.83 69.42 -23.88
CA GLY A 693 25.37 69.53 -25.26
C GLY A 693 24.27 70.58 -25.44
N LEU A 694 23.28 70.60 -24.55
CA LEU A 694 22.16 71.54 -24.59
C LEU A 694 22.61 72.97 -24.27
N LEU A 695 23.41 73.18 -23.22
CA LEU A 695 23.94 74.50 -22.85
C LEU A 695 24.77 75.11 -24.00
N ASN A 696 25.61 74.31 -24.64
CA ASN A 696 26.39 74.75 -25.80
C ASN A 696 25.50 75.05 -27.02
N ARG A 697 24.49 74.21 -27.28
CA ARG A 697 23.56 74.39 -28.41
C ARG A 697 22.75 75.67 -28.30
N TYR A 698 22.31 76.03 -27.10
CA TYR A 698 21.48 77.21 -26.84
C TYR A 698 22.27 78.42 -26.32
N ALA A 699 23.60 78.31 -26.20
CA ALA A 699 24.51 79.36 -25.74
C ALA A 699 24.11 80.01 -24.40
N LEU A 700 23.65 79.19 -23.44
CA LEU A 700 23.30 79.63 -22.09
C LEU A 700 24.53 79.51 -21.17
N GLU A 701 24.83 80.55 -20.37
CA GLU A 701 25.88 80.39 -19.36
C GLU A 701 25.45 79.38 -18.28
N PRO A 702 26.35 78.47 -17.87
CA PRO A 702 26.04 77.41 -16.90
C PRO A 702 25.41 77.88 -15.58
N GLN A 703 25.71 79.11 -15.14
CA GLN A 703 25.18 79.69 -13.90
C GLN A 703 23.65 79.88 -13.89
N TYR A 704 22.99 79.87 -15.05
CA TYR A 704 21.54 80.03 -15.18
C TYR A 704 20.78 78.70 -15.21
N PHE A 705 21.47 77.58 -15.01
CA PHE A 705 20.86 76.26 -14.95
C PHE A 705 21.30 75.52 -13.69
N SER A 706 20.40 74.78 -13.07
CA SER A 706 20.73 73.92 -11.95
C SER A 706 20.04 72.56 -12.06
N ILE A 707 20.66 71.56 -11.43
CA ILE A 707 20.14 70.19 -11.37
C ILE A 707 19.85 69.83 -9.92
N GLU A 708 18.70 69.24 -9.70
CA GLU A 708 18.20 68.84 -8.39
C GLU A 708 18.11 67.31 -8.37
N LEU A 709 18.71 66.71 -7.35
CA LEU A 709 18.84 65.25 -7.21
C LEU A 709 18.29 64.82 -5.86
N THR A 710 17.38 63.86 -5.86
CA THR A 710 16.86 63.27 -4.61
C THR A 710 17.95 62.56 -3.82
N GLU A 711 17.81 62.51 -2.50
CA GLU A 711 18.75 61.84 -1.59
C GLU A 711 19.03 60.36 -1.96
N THR A 712 18.02 59.64 -2.43
CA THR A 712 18.13 58.22 -2.82
C THR A 712 19.01 58.00 -4.06
N SER A 713 19.22 59.04 -4.88
CA SER A 713 20.08 59.01 -6.07
C SER A 713 21.54 58.66 -5.76
N PHE A 714 21.98 58.87 -4.52
CA PHE A 714 23.37 58.66 -4.10
C PHE A 714 23.69 57.24 -3.62
N MET A 715 22.68 56.40 -3.36
CA MET A 715 22.89 55.09 -2.72
C MET A 715 23.38 53.98 -3.68
N HIS A 716 23.21 54.11 -5.00
CA HIS A 716 23.53 53.05 -5.96
C HIS A 716 24.52 53.59 -7.03
N SER A 717 25.79 53.15 -6.98
CA SER A 717 26.92 53.59 -7.83
C SER A 717 27.52 54.99 -7.55
N ALA A 718 28.03 55.19 -6.34
CA ALA A 718 28.64 56.45 -5.87
C ALA A 718 29.70 57.05 -6.83
N GLU A 719 30.55 56.25 -7.46
CA GLU A 719 31.70 56.78 -8.21
C GLU A 719 31.32 57.39 -9.57
N LYS A 720 30.34 56.80 -10.28
CA LYS A 720 29.84 57.36 -11.56
C LYS A 720 29.06 58.64 -11.32
N THR A 721 28.18 58.64 -10.32
CA THR A 721 27.39 59.81 -9.91
C THR A 721 28.31 60.96 -9.51
N ARG A 722 29.35 60.66 -8.71
CA ARG A 722 30.37 61.64 -8.29
C ARG A 722 31.11 62.25 -9.47
N SER A 723 31.49 61.45 -10.47
CA SER A 723 32.18 61.95 -11.67
C SER A 723 31.29 62.91 -12.48
N ALA A 724 30.02 62.56 -12.69
CA ALA A 724 29.09 63.40 -13.44
C ALA A 724 28.77 64.72 -12.72
N ILE A 725 28.57 64.69 -11.40
CA ILE A 725 28.38 65.90 -10.59
C ILE A 725 29.63 66.80 -10.65
N SER A 726 30.82 66.21 -10.51
CA SER A 726 32.08 66.97 -10.61
C SER A 726 32.29 67.59 -12.00
N GLU A 727 31.80 66.96 -13.06
CA GLU A 727 31.83 67.52 -14.42
C GLU A 727 30.91 68.73 -14.55
N LEU A 728 29.65 68.62 -14.09
CA LEU A 728 28.67 69.70 -14.09
C LEU A 728 29.13 70.92 -13.26
N LEU A 729 29.66 70.69 -12.06
CA LEU A 729 30.17 71.74 -11.18
C LEU A 729 31.39 72.46 -11.79
N ARG A 730 32.29 71.73 -12.48
CA ARG A 730 33.45 72.33 -13.17
C ARG A 730 33.04 73.27 -14.31
N LEU A 731 31.87 73.06 -14.89
CA LEU A 731 31.29 73.96 -15.90
C LEU A 731 30.60 75.17 -15.28
N GLY A 732 30.28 75.13 -13.99
CA GLY A 732 29.52 76.16 -13.29
C GLY A 732 28.02 75.93 -13.25
N VAL A 733 27.55 74.70 -13.50
CA VAL A 733 26.15 74.30 -13.24
C VAL A 733 26.01 74.01 -11.75
N SER A 734 25.03 74.63 -11.09
CA SER A 734 24.74 74.36 -9.68
C SER A 734 24.04 73.01 -9.51
N VAL A 735 24.40 72.27 -8.47
CA VAL A 735 23.77 70.98 -8.14
C VAL A 735 23.22 71.02 -6.71
N ALA A 736 21.94 70.72 -6.56
CA ALA A 736 21.23 70.69 -5.28
C ALA A 736 20.83 69.26 -4.89
N ILE A 737 20.81 68.97 -3.59
CA ILE A 737 20.13 67.78 -3.05
C ILE A 737 18.68 68.15 -2.78
N ASP A 738 17.76 67.32 -3.25
CA ASP A 738 16.33 67.40 -2.99
C ASP A 738 15.84 66.36 -1.96
N ASP A 739 14.70 66.63 -1.35
CA ASP A 739 14.01 65.78 -0.34
C ASP A 739 14.88 65.39 0.88
N PHE A 740 15.81 66.25 1.32
CA PHE A 740 16.78 65.88 2.36
C PHE A 740 16.11 65.59 3.72
N GLY A 741 16.42 64.42 4.29
CA GLY A 741 15.96 63.98 5.62
C GLY A 741 14.85 62.94 5.60
N THR A 742 14.30 62.61 4.44
CA THR A 742 13.26 61.58 4.26
C THR A 742 13.83 60.17 4.07
N GLY A 743 15.15 60.03 3.87
CA GLY A 743 15.84 58.77 3.61
C GLY A 743 16.97 58.40 4.59
N TYR A 744 17.74 57.36 4.27
CA TYR A 744 18.92 56.93 5.03
C TYR A 744 20.13 57.82 4.69
N SER A 745 20.22 58.98 5.32
CA SER A 745 21.30 59.94 5.04
C SER A 745 22.66 59.40 5.49
N SER A 746 23.48 58.96 4.54
CA SER A 746 24.92 58.83 4.78
C SER A 746 25.56 60.20 4.54
N LEU A 747 25.64 60.99 5.62
CA LEU A 747 26.30 62.30 5.70
C LEU A 747 27.70 62.33 5.04
N ASN A 748 28.35 61.17 4.98
CA ASN A 748 29.61 61.02 4.30
C ASN A 748 29.51 61.35 2.80
N TYR A 749 28.41 61.01 2.12
CA TYR A 749 28.23 61.31 0.69
C TYR A 749 28.08 62.81 0.45
N VAL A 750 27.21 63.47 1.20
CA VAL A 750 27.03 64.94 1.14
C VAL A 750 28.37 65.64 1.39
N ARG A 751 29.21 65.12 2.29
CA ARG A 751 30.55 65.68 2.57
C ARG A 751 31.54 65.47 1.41
N THR A 752 31.48 64.32 0.75
CA THR A 752 32.42 63.98 -0.35
C THR A 752 32.04 64.62 -1.68
N LEU A 753 30.81 65.13 -1.81
CA LEU A 753 30.28 65.74 -3.03
C LEU A 753 30.29 67.25 -2.85
N ALA A 754 30.94 67.98 -3.76
CA ALA A 754 31.05 69.44 -3.72
C ALA A 754 29.75 70.14 -4.18
N LEU A 755 28.64 69.79 -3.55
CA LEU A 755 27.31 70.27 -3.91
C LEU A 755 27.16 71.77 -3.59
N SER A 756 26.18 72.42 -4.21
CA SER A 756 25.96 73.87 -4.03
C SER A 756 24.85 74.15 -3.03
N GLN A 757 23.81 73.31 -3.02
CA GLN A 757 22.55 73.57 -2.32
C GLN A 757 21.98 72.30 -1.68
N LEU A 758 21.24 72.49 -0.58
CA LEU A 758 20.48 71.45 0.10
C LEU A 758 19.04 71.94 0.32
N LYS A 759 18.07 71.17 -0.17
CA LYS A 759 16.64 71.44 -0.02
C LYS A 759 16.07 70.59 1.12
N ILE A 760 15.47 71.24 2.12
CA ILE A 760 14.80 70.58 3.24
C ILE A 760 13.38 70.26 2.81
N ASP A 761 13.03 68.98 2.87
CA ASP A 761 11.72 68.46 2.45
C ASP A 761 10.55 69.11 3.18
N LEU A 762 9.44 69.28 2.46
CA LEU A 762 8.22 69.92 2.96
C LEU A 762 7.66 69.27 4.24
N SER A 763 7.88 67.97 4.46
CA SER A 763 7.34 67.25 5.62
C SER A 763 7.87 67.80 6.95
N PHE A 764 9.11 68.29 6.97
CA PHE A 764 9.69 68.95 8.15
C PHE A 764 9.19 70.38 8.33
N ILE A 765 8.96 71.10 7.23
CA ILE A 765 8.51 72.50 7.25
C ILE A 765 7.03 72.60 7.63
N ARG A 766 6.20 71.67 7.16
CA ARG A 766 4.75 71.66 7.39
C ARG A 766 4.37 71.70 8.87
N ASN A 767 5.14 70.99 9.71
CA ASN A 767 4.87 70.87 11.15
C ASN A 767 5.78 71.73 12.04
N ILE A 768 6.61 72.60 11.47
CA ILE A 768 7.64 73.38 12.21
C ILE A 768 7.05 74.30 13.30
N GLU A 769 5.78 74.69 13.16
CA GLU A 769 5.06 75.52 14.13
C GLU A 769 4.59 74.73 15.36
N THR A 770 4.15 73.48 15.16
CA THR A 770 3.46 72.67 16.19
C THR A 770 4.35 71.59 16.80
N SER A 771 5.32 71.08 16.04
CA SER A 771 6.22 70.00 16.45
C SER A 771 7.58 70.56 16.88
N GLU A 772 7.87 70.50 18.18
CA GLU A 772 9.18 70.89 18.71
C GLU A 772 10.30 69.99 18.16
N LYS A 773 9.98 68.72 17.88
CA LYS A 773 10.93 67.76 17.30
C LYS A 773 11.33 68.18 15.89
N ASP A 774 10.35 68.48 15.02
CA ASP A 774 10.63 68.87 13.64
C ASP A 774 11.36 70.21 13.58
N ARG A 775 11.00 71.15 14.48
CA ARG A 775 11.73 72.41 14.65
C ARG A 775 13.22 72.20 14.94
N ARG A 776 13.55 71.36 15.93
CA ARG A 776 14.94 71.05 16.28
C ARG A 776 15.68 70.31 15.17
N LEU A 777 14.98 69.46 14.40
CA LEU A 777 15.57 68.78 13.24
C LEU A 777 15.93 69.77 12.13
N VAL A 778 15.02 70.70 11.80
CA VAL A 778 15.28 71.76 10.81
C VAL A 778 16.46 72.64 11.27
N GLU A 779 16.50 73.04 12.54
CA GLU A 779 17.65 73.79 13.10
C GLU A 779 18.97 73.03 12.94
N ALA A 780 18.99 71.73 13.23
CA ALA A 780 20.17 70.89 13.07
C ALA A 780 20.59 70.74 11.59
N MET A 781 19.62 70.57 10.68
CA MET A 781 19.87 70.47 9.24
C MET A 781 20.46 71.75 8.66
N VAL A 782 19.93 72.92 9.05
CA VAL A 782 20.45 74.22 8.63
C VAL A 782 21.89 74.40 9.10
N ALA A 783 22.16 74.17 10.40
CA ALA A 783 23.49 74.32 10.97
C ALA A 783 24.50 73.36 10.32
N MET A 784 24.08 72.14 10.00
CA MET A 784 24.91 71.13 9.36
C MET A 784 25.23 71.49 7.91
N ALA A 785 24.25 71.93 7.12
CA ALA A 785 24.49 72.38 5.75
C ALA A 785 25.47 73.56 5.69
N HIS A 786 25.33 74.54 6.59
CA HIS A 786 26.28 75.65 6.70
C HIS A 786 27.68 75.19 7.09
N ALA A 787 27.81 74.19 7.96
CA ALA A 787 29.10 73.59 8.31
C ALA A 787 29.78 72.86 7.12
N MET A 788 29.03 72.61 6.04
CA MET A 788 29.47 71.97 4.82
C MET A 788 29.54 72.93 3.63
N ASP A 789 29.43 74.25 3.89
CA ASP A 789 29.42 75.31 2.88
C ASP A 789 28.27 75.19 1.84
N LEU A 790 27.14 74.61 2.24
CA LEU A 790 25.94 74.46 1.40
C LEU A 790 24.91 75.56 1.68
N GLU A 791 24.31 76.10 0.63
CA GLU A 791 23.13 76.97 0.76
C GLU A 791 21.88 76.15 1.06
N VAL A 792 21.06 76.61 2.02
CA VAL A 792 19.85 75.89 2.44
C VAL A 792 18.60 76.50 1.84
N ILE A 793 17.77 75.66 1.23
CA ILE A 793 16.45 76.00 0.71
C ILE A 793 15.40 75.25 1.54
N ALA A 794 14.45 75.97 2.15
CA ALA A 794 13.31 75.34 2.81
C ALA A 794 12.12 75.22 1.85
N GLU A 795 11.60 74.01 1.65
CA GLU A 795 10.46 73.75 0.78
C GLU A 795 9.11 73.78 1.50
N GLY A 796 8.04 74.06 0.78
CA GLY A 796 6.69 74.04 1.35
C GLY A 796 6.42 75.15 2.36
N VAL A 797 7.04 76.33 2.21
CA VAL A 797 6.71 77.51 3.03
C VAL A 797 5.33 78.05 2.62
N GLU A 798 4.35 77.95 3.51
CA GLU A 798 2.96 78.33 3.28
C GLU A 798 2.51 79.51 4.16
N THR A 799 3.09 79.69 5.35
CA THR A 799 2.66 80.69 6.33
C THR A 799 3.73 81.76 6.61
N PRO A 800 3.33 82.99 7.00
CA PRO A 800 4.27 84.00 7.52
C PRO A 800 5.04 83.53 8.76
N GLN A 801 4.44 82.66 9.59
CA GLN A 801 5.03 82.14 10.82
C GLN A 801 6.16 81.15 10.52
N GLN A 802 5.97 80.25 9.55
CA GLN A 802 7.04 79.39 9.02
C GLN A 802 8.21 80.22 8.50
N LEU A 803 7.92 81.29 7.75
CA LEU A 803 8.94 82.20 7.23
C LEU A 803 9.79 82.85 8.34
N ASP A 804 9.14 83.42 9.36
CA ASP A 804 9.83 84.07 10.49
C ASP A 804 10.70 83.06 11.28
N LEU A 805 10.20 81.84 11.50
CA LEU A 805 10.98 80.77 12.13
C LEU A 805 12.22 80.42 11.31
N LEU A 806 12.07 80.20 10.00
CA LEU A 806 13.17 79.85 9.11
C LEU A 806 14.22 80.96 9.00
N GLN A 807 13.80 82.23 8.99
CA GLN A 807 14.70 83.38 9.04
C GLN A 807 15.52 83.42 10.33
N ARG A 808 14.91 83.15 11.48
CA ARG A 808 15.59 83.10 12.79
C ARG A 808 16.59 81.95 12.88
N MET A 809 16.29 80.82 12.24
CA MET A 809 17.20 79.67 12.15
C MET A 809 18.38 79.92 11.20
N GLY A 810 18.36 81.01 10.43
CA GLY A 810 19.41 81.36 9.49
C GLY A 810 19.29 80.72 8.11
N CYS A 811 18.15 80.11 7.76
CA CYS A 811 17.90 79.53 6.45
C CYS A 811 18.07 80.60 5.34
N ASP A 812 18.69 80.22 4.20
CA ASP A 812 19.11 81.18 3.18
C ASP A 812 18.01 81.50 2.17
N GLN A 813 17.30 80.47 1.74
CA GLN A 813 16.28 80.54 0.71
C GLN A 813 15.02 79.77 1.11
N GLY A 814 13.87 80.15 0.55
CA GLY A 814 12.64 79.41 0.73
C GLY A 814 11.81 79.36 -0.54
N GLN A 815 11.03 78.29 -0.62
CA GLN A 815 10.13 77.98 -1.73
C GLN A 815 8.82 77.45 -1.17
N GLY A 816 7.69 77.85 -1.75
CA GLY A 816 6.38 77.40 -1.31
C GLY A 816 5.25 78.34 -1.67
N TYR A 817 4.02 77.95 -1.31
CA TYR A 817 2.80 78.66 -1.69
C TYR A 817 2.64 80.04 -1.06
N TYR A 818 3.39 80.33 0.01
CA TYR A 818 3.49 81.68 0.57
C TYR A 818 4.00 82.70 -0.46
N PHE A 819 4.97 82.31 -1.30
CA PHE A 819 5.57 83.19 -2.29
C PHE A 819 4.80 83.16 -3.61
N SER A 820 4.65 81.96 -4.18
CA SER A 820 3.87 81.70 -5.37
C SER A 820 3.62 80.20 -5.50
N ARG A 821 2.44 79.84 -5.99
CA ARG A 821 2.20 78.50 -6.53
C ARG A 821 3.00 78.30 -7.82
N PRO A 822 3.28 77.04 -8.22
CA PRO A 822 3.79 76.74 -9.56
C PRO A 822 2.87 77.35 -10.63
N GLN A 823 3.46 78.06 -11.60
CA GLN A 823 2.70 78.78 -12.63
C GLN A 823 3.30 78.58 -14.02
N PRO A 824 2.49 78.70 -15.09
CA PRO A 824 3.01 78.72 -16.46
C PRO A 824 3.99 79.88 -16.69
N GLU A 825 4.87 79.72 -17.69
CA GLU A 825 5.93 80.68 -18.03
C GLU A 825 5.43 82.13 -18.18
N GLU A 826 4.30 82.37 -18.84
CA GLU A 826 3.79 83.71 -19.12
C GLU A 826 3.35 84.45 -17.85
N THR A 827 2.78 83.72 -16.90
CA THR A 827 2.29 84.29 -15.64
C THR A 827 3.47 84.56 -14.71
N LEU A 828 4.42 83.62 -14.64
CA LEU A 828 5.61 83.81 -13.82
C LEU A 828 6.51 84.93 -14.37
N THR A 829 6.65 85.06 -15.69
CA THR A 829 7.45 86.15 -16.29
C THR A 829 6.93 87.52 -15.86
N ARG A 830 5.61 87.71 -15.85
CA ARG A 830 4.96 88.94 -15.34
C ARG A 830 5.18 89.12 -13.84
N TRP A 831 5.15 88.03 -13.07
CA TRP A 831 5.42 88.08 -11.63
C TRP A 831 6.89 88.48 -11.35
N LEU A 832 7.85 87.95 -12.10
CA LEU A 832 9.28 88.25 -11.99
C LEU A 832 9.58 89.71 -12.37
N GLN A 833 8.94 90.25 -13.41
CA GLN A 833 9.14 91.66 -13.81
C GLN A 833 8.70 92.67 -12.74
N ASN A 834 7.76 92.29 -11.87
CA ASN A 834 7.24 93.15 -10.81
C ASN A 834 8.07 93.10 -9.50
N ARG A 835 9.12 92.28 -9.43
CA ARG A 835 10.01 92.17 -8.26
C ARG A 835 11.48 92.22 -8.69
N PRO A 836 12.34 93.04 -8.08
CA PRO A 836 13.74 93.11 -8.47
C PRO A 836 14.45 91.77 -8.22
N LEU A 837 15.07 91.23 -9.28
CA LEU A 837 15.98 90.08 -9.22
C LEU A 837 17.32 90.51 -8.58
N LYS A 838 17.99 89.58 -7.89
CA LYS A 838 19.36 89.80 -7.42
C LYS A 838 20.32 89.48 -8.56
N CYS A 839 21.14 90.45 -8.99
CA CYS A 839 22.24 90.21 -9.93
C CYS A 839 23.40 89.48 -9.27
#